data_AF-A0A969ZWV4-F1
#
_entry.id   AF-A0A969ZWV4-F1
#
_cell.length_a   1.000
_cell.length_b   1.000
_cell.length_c   1.000
_cell.angle_alpha   90.00
_cell.angle_beta   90.00
_cell.angle_gamma   90.00
#
_symmetry.space_group_name_H-M   'P 1'
#
loop_
_entity.id
_entity.type
_entity.pdbx_description
1 polymer ?
#
loop_
_entity_poly.entity_id
_entity_poly.type
_entity_poly.pdbx_seq_one_letter_code
_entity_poly.pdbx_strand_id
1 'polypeptide(L)'
;MNKKILFNDGWEFAKSGLELDVGDINSLVFEPVDIPHDWLIYNTLDLYEDSIGWYRKRFTLSRRSDQTLLYFDGVYMDSTLYVNGRFAGEWKYGYSSFEHDVSEFLKEGTNEIILKVVHQSPNSRWYSGAGIYRNVWLKERSENHIVTDGIYISTKCNGNRWEVEVDTEFNIVTDVQISHKIIRENQIIASSRELVKAGNNNGVNTQRMYVENPLLWSTEEPNLYKLITQMELIKTDENGNKSIECIECITQNLGFRTITLDPEQGLFLNGKKMKLNGVCEHHDLGALGAAFNKTALRRRFTLLKEMGVNAIRTAHNMPAPELMDLADEMGFLVLSEAFDMWERPKTTYDYARFFKDWAYKDVKSWVMRDRNHPSLLMWSIGNEIYDTHADERGQEITRMLMNYVREFDPKGNAGITIGSNYMAWENAQKCADILKIVGYNYAEHLYHKHHKEHPDWVIFGSETSSVVQSRGVYHFPFEKAILSDEDEQCSSLGNSTVSWGAKSHEACILAERNTPFSLGQFLWTGFDYIGEPTPYHTKNSYFGQLDTATFKKDSFYIYQAGWTDYKTNPMIHIFPYWDFNEGQIIDVRVCSNAPRIELQLNGVTVGTHDIDFKHGNQLVGWWKIPYQEGVLKAIAYDETGKIIATDVKRSFKDAKRICLEADKEVLVANGLDLIFVEITVEDENGNKVENANNRVFVNVSGAGRLVGLDNGDSTDFDQYKGISRRLFNGRLMAIIAATLEPGSITVEVTSKGLKGSSIELQAIPSEHGVIEGVSANTRNKEMPCVMGSFDEIPLRKIELVSHSGNVIDPSNKEIIVEAKLYPENTSYREVEWSAVNDTGIKSNIAKVQPMGLKAKVTAIGDGEFRIRCTSKNGTEKTKLISQLEFKATGLGVAYKNPYEFISAGLYDYSKGEIGSGNEKGIATGREGETQVGFENIDFGSDGSDTVTIPIFALTSEAYPFQIWEGAPNEEGSTLLADVVYQKESIWNVYQEETYRLSKTLRGITSIYFVFHQKVHLKGFIFERKNRAFEKNMAANCDNIYGDAYEIKGLNVEGIGNNVSLEFKDMDFGDKGISKVTISGRSSIDNTIHIRFRSDKSESNQLVEFKKSAEYTERAFELERITGKQNVTFLFLPGSNFDFAWFKFE
;
A
#
# COMPACT_ATOMS: atom_id res chain seq x y z
N MET A 1 -1.44 -19.67 45.78
CA MET A 1 -2.10 -18.74 44.85
C MET A 1 -1.51 -18.94 43.48
N ASN A 2 -2.35 -19.30 42.51
CA ASN A 2 -2.05 -19.35 41.09
C ASN A 2 -1.68 -17.94 40.61
N LYS A 3 -0.63 -17.83 39.80
CA LYS A 3 -0.07 -16.55 39.36
C LYS A 3 0.07 -16.55 37.84
N LYS A 4 -0.13 -15.37 37.23
CA LYS A 4 0.28 -15.03 35.87
C LYS A 4 1.26 -13.86 35.99
N ILE A 5 2.53 -14.10 35.67
CA ILE A 5 3.62 -13.15 35.87
C ILE A 5 4.13 -12.73 34.50
N LEU A 6 4.30 -11.43 34.28
CA LEU A 6 4.91 -10.92 33.04
C LEU A 6 6.37 -11.40 32.98
N PHE A 7 6.81 -11.86 31.82
CA PHE A 7 8.07 -12.59 31.68
C PHE A 7 8.91 -12.06 30.49
N ASN A 8 8.84 -10.75 30.25
CA ASN A 8 9.49 -10.08 29.13
C ASN A 8 10.94 -9.65 29.40
N ASP A 9 11.36 -9.60 30.66
CA ASP A 9 12.72 -9.18 31.05
C ASP A 9 13.77 -10.26 30.75
N GLY A 10 15.06 -9.92 30.81
CA GLY A 10 16.16 -10.91 30.86
C GLY A 10 16.27 -11.91 29.70
N TRP A 11 15.70 -11.57 28.54
CA TRP A 11 15.88 -12.33 27.30
C TRP A 11 17.14 -11.87 26.57
N GLU A 12 17.72 -12.81 25.82
CA GLU A 12 18.81 -12.57 24.89
C GLU A 12 18.41 -13.09 23.50
N PHE A 13 18.96 -12.51 22.44
CA PHE A 13 18.65 -12.81 21.06
C PHE A 13 19.91 -13.09 20.25
N ALA A 14 19.83 -14.04 19.33
CA ALA A 14 20.80 -14.27 18.27
C ALA A 14 20.09 -14.61 16.96
N LYS A 15 20.69 -14.22 15.83
CA LYS A 15 20.17 -14.51 14.48
C LYS A 15 21.10 -15.49 13.76
N SER A 16 20.53 -16.43 13.00
CA SER A 16 21.26 -17.34 12.11
C SER A 16 20.57 -17.49 10.76
N GLY A 17 21.24 -18.14 9.79
CA GLY A 17 20.59 -18.63 8.58
C GLY A 17 19.68 -19.84 8.86
N LEU A 18 18.92 -20.27 7.83
CA LEU A 18 17.91 -21.33 7.92
C LEU A 18 18.47 -22.74 8.19
N GLU A 19 19.76 -22.96 7.95
CA GLU A 19 20.41 -24.28 8.03
C GLU A 19 20.86 -24.69 9.46
N LEU A 20 20.83 -23.76 10.43
CA LEU A 20 21.38 -24.00 11.76
C LEU A 20 20.43 -24.84 12.63
N ASP A 21 20.95 -25.95 13.15
CA ASP A 21 20.23 -26.82 14.10
C ASP A 21 20.41 -26.34 15.55
N VAL A 22 19.46 -26.68 16.43
CA VAL A 22 19.53 -26.35 17.86
C VAL A 22 20.77 -26.94 18.54
N GLY A 23 21.31 -28.06 18.03
CA GLY A 23 22.56 -28.65 18.54
C GLY A 23 23.78 -27.70 18.46
N ASP A 24 23.77 -26.78 17.51
CA ASP A 24 24.87 -25.85 17.23
C ASP A 24 24.62 -24.45 17.83
N ILE A 25 23.55 -24.25 18.60
CA ILE A 25 23.17 -22.94 19.16
C ILE A 25 24.27 -22.29 20.01
N ASN A 26 25.16 -23.09 20.60
CA ASN A 26 26.29 -22.60 21.40
C ASN A 26 27.35 -21.87 20.56
N SER A 27 27.31 -21.97 19.22
CA SER A 27 28.17 -21.17 18.34
C SER A 27 27.65 -19.74 18.15
N LEU A 28 26.42 -19.44 18.55
CA LEU A 28 25.81 -18.12 18.41
C LEU A 28 26.23 -17.17 19.54
N VAL A 29 26.37 -15.89 19.19
CA VAL A 29 26.56 -14.81 20.15
C VAL A 29 25.19 -14.21 20.46
N PHE A 30 24.76 -14.35 21.71
CA PHE A 30 23.50 -13.83 22.20
C PHE A 30 23.68 -12.44 22.81
N GLU A 31 22.80 -11.51 22.45
CA GLU A 31 22.77 -10.14 22.98
C GLU A 31 21.48 -9.88 23.75
N PRO A 32 21.50 -9.12 24.86
CA PRO A 32 20.29 -8.76 25.59
C PRO A 32 19.26 -8.04 24.69
N VAL A 33 17.99 -8.36 24.86
CA VAL A 33 16.88 -7.79 24.07
C VAL A 33 15.68 -7.49 24.96
N ASP A 34 14.91 -6.46 24.60
CA ASP A 34 13.61 -6.21 25.24
C ASP A 34 12.50 -6.97 24.53
N ILE A 35 11.60 -7.59 25.28
CA ILE A 35 10.35 -8.15 24.76
C ILE A 35 9.21 -7.17 25.04
N PRO A 36 8.33 -6.86 24.08
CA PRO A 36 8.26 -7.44 22.73
C PRO A 36 9.39 -7.05 21.77
N HIS A 37 9.81 -7.98 20.91
CA HIS A 37 10.91 -7.81 19.94
C HIS A 37 10.50 -8.24 18.53
N ASP A 38 10.79 -7.38 17.57
CA ASP A 38 10.76 -7.64 16.13
C ASP A 38 12.16 -7.40 15.58
N TRP A 39 12.85 -8.43 15.09
CA TRP A 39 14.24 -8.26 14.64
C TRP A 39 14.35 -7.68 13.23
N LEU A 40 13.31 -7.79 12.40
CA LEU A 40 13.36 -7.35 11.00
C LEU A 40 13.34 -5.82 10.89
N ILE A 41 12.67 -5.12 11.82
CA ILE A 41 12.49 -3.67 11.76
C ILE A 41 13.80 -2.87 11.83
N TYR A 42 14.90 -3.51 12.22
CA TYR A 42 16.24 -2.91 12.33
C TYR A 42 16.96 -2.77 10.99
N ASN A 43 16.43 -3.35 9.90
CA ASN A 43 17.01 -3.25 8.57
C ASN A 43 15.95 -2.97 7.49
N THR A 44 15.69 -1.68 7.24
CA THR A 44 14.76 -1.21 6.20
C THR A 44 15.13 -1.62 4.77
N LEU A 45 16.38 -2.06 4.51
CA LEU A 45 16.82 -2.55 3.21
C LEU A 45 16.52 -4.05 2.99
N ASP A 46 16.19 -4.78 4.06
CA ASP A 46 15.93 -6.22 4.01
C ASP A 46 14.89 -6.62 5.08
N LEU A 47 13.72 -6.01 5.00
CA LEU A 47 12.60 -6.22 5.95
C LEU A 47 11.97 -7.62 5.88
N TYR A 48 12.43 -8.48 4.97
CA TYR A 48 11.89 -9.81 4.72
C TYR A 48 12.97 -10.89 4.69
N GLU A 49 14.12 -10.65 5.34
CA GLU A 49 15.26 -11.57 5.33
C GLU A 49 14.89 -12.99 5.80
N ASP A 50 15.40 -14.00 5.08
CA ASP A 50 15.31 -15.41 5.48
C ASP A 50 16.26 -15.67 6.65
N SER A 51 15.71 -15.97 7.82
CA SER A 51 16.51 -16.15 9.03
C SER A 51 15.80 -16.94 10.13
N ILE A 52 16.60 -17.45 11.07
CA ILE A 52 16.11 -17.99 12.33
C ILE A 52 16.48 -17.04 13.45
N GLY A 53 15.48 -16.62 14.22
CA GLY A 53 15.66 -15.93 15.49
C GLY A 53 15.72 -16.93 16.64
N TRP A 54 16.78 -16.85 17.44
CA TRP A 54 16.96 -17.65 18.63
C TRP A 54 16.84 -16.75 19.86
N TYR A 55 15.88 -17.04 20.72
CA TYR A 55 15.70 -16.35 21.99
C TYR A 55 16.13 -17.25 23.12
N ARG A 56 16.93 -16.70 24.05
CA ARG A 56 17.40 -17.40 25.24
C ARG A 56 16.99 -16.64 26.50
N LYS A 57 16.45 -17.35 27.49
CA LYS A 57 16.27 -16.81 28.84
C LYS A 57 16.77 -17.81 29.87
N ARG A 58 17.55 -17.30 30.82
CA ARG A 58 17.97 -18.05 32.00
C ARG A 58 17.29 -17.46 33.22
N PHE A 59 16.68 -18.33 34.02
CA PHE A 59 16.00 -17.90 35.23
C PHE A 59 16.18 -18.95 36.33
N THR A 60 16.06 -18.51 37.58
CA THR A 60 16.20 -19.38 38.74
C THR A 60 14.84 -19.67 39.32
N LEU A 61 14.49 -20.95 39.42
CA LEU A 61 13.27 -21.42 40.04
C LEU A 61 13.57 -21.83 41.48
N SER A 62 12.94 -21.16 42.45
CA SER A 62 13.17 -21.41 43.89
C SER A 62 12.50 -22.70 44.37
N ARG A 63 11.30 -23.00 43.85
CA ARG A 63 10.55 -24.23 44.12
C ARG A 63 9.66 -24.53 42.91
N ARG A 64 9.46 -25.81 42.60
CA ARG A 64 8.51 -26.21 41.56
C ARG A 64 7.06 -26.02 42.03
N SER A 65 6.25 -25.38 41.18
CA SER A 65 4.79 -25.41 41.27
C SER A 65 4.26 -26.74 40.73
N ASP A 66 3.01 -27.09 41.04
CA ASP A 66 2.38 -28.31 40.50
C ASP A 66 2.30 -28.25 38.98
N GLN A 67 1.96 -27.06 38.45
CA GLN A 67 1.99 -26.76 37.04
C GLN A 67 2.67 -25.41 36.76
N THR A 68 3.54 -25.39 35.75
CA THR A 68 4.19 -24.19 35.21
C THR A 68 4.00 -24.13 33.70
N LEU A 69 3.37 -23.06 33.22
CA LEU A 69 3.11 -22.84 31.79
C LEU A 69 3.88 -21.61 31.29
N LEU A 70 4.46 -21.71 30.11
CA LEU A 70 4.91 -20.54 29.34
C LEU A 70 3.81 -20.19 28.35
N TYR A 71 3.25 -18.98 28.48
CA TYR A 71 2.16 -18.48 27.66
C TYR A 71 2.62 -17.28 26.83
N PHE A 72 2.49 -17.38 25.52
CA PHE A 72 2.90 -16.37 24.55
C PHE A 72 1.65 -15.72 23.93
N ASP A 73 1.58 -14.39 23.92
CA ASP A 73 0.47 -13.67 23.28
C ASP A 73 0.57 -13.70 21.74
N GLY A 74 1.76 -13.94 21.19
CA GLY A 74 2.03 -14.13 19.77
C GLY A 74 3.53 -14.20 19.46
N VAL A 75 3.91 -15.10 18.55
CA VAL A 75 5.29 -15.28 18.06
C VAL A 75 5.22 -15.51 16.56
N TYR A 76 5.81 -14.62 15.76
CA TYR A 76 5.79 -14.73 14.30
C TYR A 76 7.13 -15.28 13.77
N MET A 77 7.19 -16.46 13.17
CA MET A 77 6.21 -17.57 13.22
C MET A 77 6.95 -18.92 13.27
N ASP A 78 6.22 -20.04 13.14
CA ASP A 78 6.80 -21.40 13.12
C ASP A 78 7.81 -21.63 14.25
N SER A 79 7.30 -21.48 15.48
CA SER A 79 8.11 -21.47 16.68
C SER A 79 8.29 -22.86 17.28
N THR A 80 9.47 -23.11 17.87
CA THR A 80 9.79 -24.35 18.58
C THR A 80 10.45 -24.03 19.92
N LEU A 81 9.91 -24.61 21.00
CA LEU A 81 10.34 -24.36 22.37
C LEU A 81 11.21 -25.51 22.90
N TYR A 82 12.34 -25.16 23.48
CA TYR A 82 13.20 -26.07 24.23
C TYR A 82 13.41 -25.56 25.65
N VAL A 83 13.34 -26.46 26.63
CA VAL A 83 13.61 -26.15 28.04
C VAL A 83 14.68 -27.11 28.54
N ASN A 84 15.78 -26.57 29.06
CA ASN A 84 16.95 -27.34 29.50
C ASN A 84 17.44 -28.34 28.43
N GLY A 85 17.47 -27.92 27.16
CA GLY A 85 17.92 -28.73 26.02
C GLY A 85 16.93 -29.79 25.52
N ARG A 86 15.72 -29.87 26.11
CA ARG A 86 14.68 -30.83 25.71
C ARG A 86 13.56 -30.11 24.95
N PHE A 87 13.07 -30.71 23.87
CA PHE A 87 11.90 -30.24 23.14
C PHE A 87 10.65 -30.25 24.03
N ALA A 88 10.01 -29.09 24.17
CA ALA A 88 8.82 -28.88 24.98
C ALA A 88 7.54 -28.70 24.14
N GLY A 89 7.66 -28.21 22.90
CA GLY A 89 6.52 -28.06 22.00
C GLY A 89 6.81 -27.16 20.80
N GLU A 90 5.81 -27.06 19.92
CA GLU A 90 5.83 -26.18 18.75
C GLU A 90 4.50 -25.43 18.61
N TRP A 91 4.55 -24.28 17.94
CA TRP A 91 3.37 -23.51 17.55
C TRP A 91 3.59 -22.80 16.21
N LYS A 92 2.68 -23.00 15.25
CA LYS A 92 2.91 -22.64 13.84
C LYS A 92 2.39 -21.27 13.45
N TYR A 93 1.16 -20.94 13.86
CA TYR A 93 0.55 -19.68 13.47
C TYR A 93 1.17 -18.50 14.20
N GLY A 94 1.36 -17.39 13.48
CA GLY A 94 2.08 -16.23 14.01
C GLY A 94 1.27 -15.37 14.98
N TYR A 95 -0.06 -15.44 14.95
CA TYR A 95 -0.94 -14.42 15.54
C TYR A 95 -1.84 -14.89 16.69
N SER A 96 -2.00 -16.20 16.86
CA SER A 96 -2.74 -16.78 17.99
C SER A 96 -1.89 -16.80 19.26
N SER A 97 -2.56 -16.74 20.40
CA SER A 97 -1.89 -16.93 21.69
C SER A 97 -1.77 -18.42 21.98
N PHE A 98 -0.73 -18.85 22.71
CA PHE A 98 -0.52 -20.27 23.01
C PHE A 98 0.24 -20.49 24.30
N GLU A 99 0.13 -21.70 24.86
CA GLU A 99 0.92 -22.12 26.01
C GLU A 99 1.52 -23.51 25.85
N HIS A 100 2.67 -23.69 26.50
CA HIS A 100 3.29 -24.99 26.72
C HIS A 100 3.38 -25.27 28.21
N ASP A 101 2.96 -26.47 28.62
CA ASP A 101 3.25 -26.98 29.95
C ASP A 101 4.72 -27.39 30.01
N VAL A 102 5.49 -26.63 30.78
CA VAL A 102 6.93 -26.83 30.92
C VAL A 102 7.31 -27.51 32.24
N SER A 103 6.31 -27.91 33.03
CA SER A 103 6.50 -28.41 34.40
C SER A 103 7.56 -29.49 34.47
N GLU A 104 7.45 -30.54 33.65
CA GLU A 104 8.35 -31.71 33.64
C GLU A 104 9.78 -31.42 33.14
N PHE A 105 10.00 -30.28 32.51
CA PHE A 105 11.29 -29.89 31.94
C PHE A 105 12.12 -29.03 32.90
N LEU A 106 11.46 -28.37 33.85
CA LEU A 106 12.09 -27.50 34.83
C LEU A 106 12.76 -28.29 35.96
N LYS A 107 13.79 -27.69 36.56
CA LYS A 107 14.45 -28.16 37.78
C LYS A 107 14.55 -27.02 38.78
N GLU A 108 14.66 -27.35 40.06
CA GLU A 108 14.99 -26.33 41.06
C GLU A 108 16.40 -25.76 40.78
N GLY A 109 16.57 -24.46 40.99
CA GLY A 109 17.76 -23.74 40.58
C GLY A 109 17.66 -23.18 39.15
N THR A 110 18.79 -23.08 38.46
CA THR A 110 18.87 -22.43 37.14
C THR A 110 18.27 -23.28 36.03
N ASN A 111 17.39 -22.67 35.24
CA ASN A 111 16.79 -23.22 34.04
C ASN A 111 17.14 -22.36 32.84
N GLU A 112 17.18 -22.99 31.66
CA GLU A 112 17.36 -22.32 30.38
C GLU A 112 16.17 -22.61 29.47
N ILE A 113 15.64 -21.55 28.86
CA ILE A 113 14.63 -21.58 27.81
C ILE A 113 15.31 -21.15 26.52
N ILE A 114 15.07 -21.91 25.45
CA ILE A 114 15.41 -21.56 24.08
C ILE A 114 14.14 -21.58 23.24
N LEU A 115 13.84 -20.48 22.56
CA LEU A 115 12.78 -20.42 21.56
C LEU A 115 13.42 -20.19 20.19
N LYS A 116 13.20 -21.14 19.27
CA LYS A 116 13.53 -21.03 17.86
C LYS A 116 12.33 -20.42 17.13
N VAL A 117 12.56 -19.40 16.32
CA VAL A 117 11.52 -18.74 15.49
C VAL A 117 12.02 -18.68 14.06
N VAL A 118 11.25 -19.22 13.11
CA VAL A 118 11.67 -19.30 11.70
C VAL A 118 10.94 -18.25 10.89
N HIS A 119 11.70 -17.38 10.22
CA HIS A 119 11.18 -16.46 9.22
C HIS A 119 11.73 -16.84 7.84
N GLN A 120 10.82 -17.21 6.94
CA GLN A 120 11.13 -17.54 5.55
C GLN A 120 10.13 -16.84 4.62
N SER A 121 10.61 -16.08 3.66
CA SER A 121 9.84 -15.21 2.78
C SER A 121 9.71 -15.81 1.36
N PRO A 122 8.59 -15.59 0.63
CA PRO A 122 7.39 -14.87 1.06
C PRO A 122 6.46 -15.76 1.91
N ASN A 123 6.09 -15.29 3.11
CA ASN A 123 5.13 -15.92 4.03
C ASN A 123 3.91 -15.02 4.38
N SER A 124 3.88 -13.80 3.85
CA SER A 124 2.88 -12.78 4.14
C SER A 124 2.77 -11.81 2.95
N ARG A 125 1.59 -11.19 2.77
CA ARG A 125 1.37 -10.13 1.77
C ARG A 125 1.75 -8.74 2.29
N TRP A 126 1.75 -8.56 3.62
CA TRP A 126 2.15 -7.36 4.34
C TRP A 126 3.35 -7.64 5.25
N TYR A 127 3.91 -6.60 5.87
CA TYR A 127 4.99 -6.79 6.84
C TYR A 127 4.50 -7.51 8.09
N SER A 128 5.00 -8.72 8.33
CA SER A 128 4.67 -9.50 9.52
C SER A 128 5.48 -9.09 10.74
N GLY A 129 6.68 -8.55 10.54
CA GLY A 129 7.76 -8.63 11.53
C GLY A 129 8.18 -10.08 11.80
N ALA A 130 9.15 -10.28 12.67
CA ALA A 130 9.51 -11.62 13.14
C ALA A 130 10.04 -11.61 14.58
N GLY A 131 9.62 -12.62 15.35
CA GLY A 131 10.04 -12.81 16.73
C GLY A 131 8.92 -12.85 17.76
N ILE A 132 9.32 -12.70 19.02
CA ILE A 132 8.41 -12.58 20.16
C ILE A 132 7.85 -11.15 20.20
N TYR A 133 6.96 -10.84 19.26
CA TYR A 133 6.46 -9.49 19.01
C TYR A 133 5.27 -9.10 19.91
N ARG A 134 4.81 -10.00 20.80
CA ARG A 134 3.86 -9.74 21.89
C ARG A 134 4.38 -10.28 23.23
N ASN A 135 3.66 -10.03 24.32
CA ASN A 135 4.09 -10.37 25.67
C ASN A 135 4.24 -11.89 25.90
N VAL A 136 5.13 -12.23 26.83
CA VAL A 136 5.33 -13.58 27.36
C VAL A 136 4.97 -13.59 28.84
N TRP A 137 4.33 -14.65 29.29
CA TRP A 137 3.86 -14.81 30.65
C TRP A 137 4.29 -16.17 31.22
N LEU A 138 4.74 -16.18 32.47
CA LEU A 138 4.93 -17.39 33.26
C LEU A 138 3.69 -17.60 34.14
N LYS A 139 2.99 -18.72 33.93
CA LYS A 139 1.86 -19.10 34.77
C LYS A 139 2.29 -20.19 35.75
N GLU A 140 2.09 -19.96 37.03
CA GLU A 140 2.32 -20.96 38.09
C GLU A 140 0.98 -21.32 38.71
N ARG A 141 0.58 -22.58 38.63
CA ARG A 141 -0.74 -23.04 39.09
C ARG A 141 -0.61 -24.28 39.98
N SER A 142 -1.52 -24.41 40.93
CA SER A 142 -1.75 -25.63 41.69
C SER A 142 -2.68 -26.60 40.96
N GLU A 143 -2.86 -27.81 41.49
CA GLU A 143 -3.84 -28.77 40.96
C GLU A 143 -5.28 -28.20 40.90
N ASN A 144 -5.63 -27.27 41.80
CA ASN A 144 -6.88 -26.52 41.72
C ASN A 144 -6.65 -25.21 40.94
N HIS A 145 -7.27 -25.05 39.78
CA HIS A 145 -7.15 -23.86 38.94
C HIS A 145 -8.33 -23.64 37.99
N ILE A 146 -8.46 -22.41 37.52
CA ILE A 146 -9.33 -22.04 36.41
C ILE A 146 -8.56 -22.30 35.10
N VAL A 147 -9.21 -22.96 34.14
CA VAL A 147 -8.63 -23.24 32.83
C VAL A 147 -8.30 -21.93 32.10
N THR A 148 -7.18 -21.87 31.36
CA THR A 148 -6.83 -20.69 30.54
C THR A 148 -8.00 -20.32 29.63
N ASP A 149 -8.42 -19.05 29.69
CA ASP A 149 -9.56 -18.50 28.94
C ASP A 149 -10.90 -19.24 29.16
N GLY A 150 -10.99 -19.97 30.28
CA GLY A 150 -12.12 -20.80 30.68
C GLY A 150 -13.29 -20.06 31.31
N ILE A 151 -13.24 -18.72 31.41
CA ILE A 151 -14.38 -17.91 31.84
C ILE A 151 -15.17 -17.50 30.60
N TYR A 152 -16.47 -17.79 30.59
CA TYR A 152 -17.36 -17.39 29.51
C TYR A 152 -18.58 -16.65 30.03
N ILE A 153 -18.70 -15.40 29.62
CA ILE A 153 -19.70 -14.44 30.07
C ILE A 153 -20.74 -14.27 28.97
N SER A 154 -22.02 -14.34 29.33
CA SER A 154 -23.10 -13.90 28.44
C SER A 154 -24.04 -12.96 29.18
N THR A 155 -24.60 -11.99 28.46
CA THR A 155 -25.55 -11.03 29.02
C THR A 155 -26.86 -11.06 28.24
N LYS A 156 -27.98 -11.07 28.96
CA LYS A 156 -29.33 -11.06 28.36
C LYS A 156 -30.17 -9.97 28.99
N CYS A 157 -30.75 -9.12 28.15
CA CYS A 157 -31.63 -8.04 28.55
C CYS A 157 -33.09 -8.53 28.66
N ASN A 158 -33.72 -8.31 29.81
CA ASN A 158 -35.13 -8.61 30.07
C ASN A 158 -35.82 -7.35 30.64
N GLY A 159 -36.19 -6.42 29.75
CA GLY A 159 -36.71 -5.11 30.15
C GLY A 159 -35.61 -4.27 30.79
N ASN A 160 -35.76 -3.90 32.07
CA ASN A 160 -34.78 -3.11 32.80
C ASN A 160 -33.73 -3.95 33.55
N ARG A 161 -33.89 -5.28 33.56
CA ARG A 161 -33.04 -6.21 34.28
C ARG A 161 -32.15 -6.98 33.33
N TRP A 162 -30.87 -7.07 33.64
CA TRP A 162 -29.89 -7.84 32.89
C TRP A 162 -29.49 -9.09 33.67
N GLU A 163 -29.59 -10.24 33.01
CA GLU A 163 -29.00 -11.48 33.49
C GLU A 163 -27.56 -11.58 32.99
N VAL A 164 -26.63 -11.86 33.89
CA VAL A 164 -25.24 -12.17 33.59
C VAL A 164 -25.01 -13.62 33.97
N GLU A 165 -24.80 -14.47 32.97
CA GLU A 165 -24.48 -15.88 33.15
C GLU A 165 -22.98 -16.07 32.92
N VAL A 166 -22.30 -16.66 33.91
CA VAL A 166 -20.85 -16.90 33.90
C VAL A 166 -20.61 -18.40 34.01
N ASP A 167 -19.99 -18.96 32.98
CA ASP A 167 -19.43 -20.32 33.02
C ASP A 167 -17.95 -20.23 33.38
N THR A 168 -17.52 -21.04 34.34
CA THR A 168 -16.11 -21.15 34.75
C THR A 168 -15.65 -22.58 34.57
N GLU A 169 -14.79 -22.81 33.58
CA GLU A 169 -14.08 -24.06 33.38
C GLU A 169 -12.97 -24.20 34.42
N PHE A 170 -12.97 -25.32 35.16
CA PHE A 170 -12.05 -25.56 36.26
C PHE A 170 -11.43 -26.96 36.23
N ASN A 171 -10.29 -27.07 36.88
CA ASN A 171 -9.69 -28.32 37.33
C ASN A 171 -9.54 -28.25 38.86
N ILE A 172 -9.99 -29.28 39.59
CA ILE A 172 -9.95 -29.35 41.05
C ILE A 172 -9.66 -30.78 41.54
N VAL A 173 -8.97 -30.87 42.67
CA VAL A 173 -8.72 -32.11 43.42
C VAL A 173 -9.30 -32.05 44.83
N THR A 174 -9.74 -30.86 45.25
CA THR A 174 -10.36 -30.59 46.55
C THR A 174 -11.58 -29.71 46.37
N ASP A 175 -12.49 -29.72 47.35
CA ASP A 175 -13.65 -28.83 47.33
C ASP A 175 -13.19 -27.36 47.28
N VAL A 176 -13.69 -26.63 46.29
CA VAL A 176 -13.41 -25.19 46.11
C VAL A 176 -14.70 -24.40 46.13
N GLN A 177 -14.59 -23.13 46.47
CA GLN A 177 -15.65 -22.15 46.30
C GLN A 177 -15.32 -21.27 45.09
N ILE A 178 -16.23 -21.20 44.12
CA ILE A 178 -16.12 -20.28 42.99
C ILE A 178 -17.07 -19.11 43.26
N SER A 179 -16.56 -17.89 43.17
CA SER A 179 -17.37 -16.69 43.35
C SER A 179 -17.13 -15.66 42.26
N HIS A 180 -18.18 -14.89 41.97
CA HIS A 180 -18.15 -13.80 41.00
C HIS A 180 -18.60 -12.52 41.66
N LYS A 181 -17.92 -11.41 41.34
CA LYS A 181 -18.30 -10.05 41.75
C LYS A 181 -18.30 -9.15 40.53
N ILE A 182 -19.42 -8.50 40.26
CA ILE A 182 -19.50 -7.41 39.28
C ILE A 182 -19.22 -6.12 40.04
N ILE A 183 -18.16 -5.41 39.63
CA ILE A 183 -17.71 -4.18 40.29
C ILE A 183 -17.76 -3.02 39.31
N ARG A 184 -18.18 -1.86 39.80
CA ARG A 184 -18.02 -0.58 39.13
C ARG A 184 -17.73 0.50 40.17
N GLU A 185 -16.79 1.40 39.86
CA GLU A 185 -16.41 2.51 40.76
C GLU A 185 -16.12 2.02 42.20
N ASN A 186 -15.42 0.88 42.31
CA ASN A 186 -15.09 0.18 43.56
C ASN A 186 -16.29 -0.32 44.39
N GLN A 187 -17.50 -0.33 43.83
CA GLN A 187 -18.71 -0.88 44.47
C GLN A 187 -19.10 -2.23 43.86
N ILE A 188 -19.49 -3.19 44.71
CA ILE A 188 -20.04 -4.48 44.28
C ILE A 188 -21.50 -4.27 43.89
N ILE A 189 -21.80 -4.48 42.62
CA ILE A 189 -23.13 -4.31 42.01
C ILE A 189 -23.94 -5.60 42.12
N ALA A 190 -23.29 -6.73 41.87
CA ALA A 190 -23.87 -8.06 42.03
C ALA A 190 -22.77 -9.05 42.42
N SER A 191 -23.15 -10.13 43.10
CA SER A 191 -22.23 -11.21 43.39
C SER A 191 -22.95 -12.56 43.42
N SER A 192 -22.21 -13.61 43.14
CA SER A 192 -22.66 -15.01 43.26
C SER A 192 -21.51 -15.85 43.82
N ARG A 193 -21.86 -16.97 44.44
CA ARG A 193 -20.90 -17.86 45.09
C ARG A 193 -21.48 -19.26 45.18
N GLU A 194 -20.71 -20.27 44.81
CA GLU A 194 -21.09 -21.67 44.84
C GLU A 194 -19.95 -22.56 45.35
N LEU A 195 -20.31 -23.66 46.02
CA LEU A 195 -19.38 -24.72 46.42
C LEU A 195 -19.32 -25.78 45.34
N VAL A 196 -18.14 -25.99 44.76
CA VAL A 196 -17.88 -27.01 43.75
C VAL A 196 -17.16 -28.19 44.42
N LYS A 197 -17.71 -29.40 44.24
CA LYS A 197 -17.21 -30.63 44.86
C LYS A 197 -16.17 -31.31 44.00
N ALA A 198 -15.09 -31.81 44.63
CA ALA A 198 -13.97 -32.49 43.96
C ALA A 198 -14.35 -33.78 43.20
N GLY A 199 -15.58 -34.29 43.34
CA GLY A 199 -16.04 -35.49 42.64
C GLY A 199 -16.03 -35.38 41.10
N ASN A 200 -15.93 -34.16 40.56
CA ASN A 200 -15.66 -33.89 39.15
C ASN A 200 -14.30 -33.17 39.05
N ASN A 201 -13.23 -33.92 38.77
CA ASN A 201 -11.88 -33.34 38.69
C ASN A 201 -11.80 -32.19 37.67
N ASN A 202 -12.54 -32.27 36.57
CA ASN A 202 -12.67 -31.21 35.58
C ASN A 202 -14.15 -30.93 35.33
N GLY A 203 -14.53 -29.67 35.12
CA GLY A 203 -15.92 -29.33 34.83
C GLY A 203 -16.17 -27.86 34.56
N VAL A 204 -17.45 -27.52 34.41
CA VAL A 204 -17.95 -26.16 34.23
C VAL A 204 -18.88 -25.81 35.38
N ASN A 205 -18.61 -24.69 36.06
CA ASN A 205 -19.52 -24.12 37.03
C ASN A 205 -20.26 -22.93 36.41
N THR A 206 -21.59 -23.01 36.35
CA THR A 206 -22.44 -21.96 35.77
C THR A 206 -23.18 -21.22 36.88
N GLN A 207 -22.90 -19.92 37.02
CA GLN A 207 -23.58 -19.05 37.98
C GLN A 207 -24.31 -17.91 37.25
N ARG A 208 -25.41 -17.44 37.85
CA ARG A 208 -26.21 -16.32 37.32
C ARG A 208 -26.25 -15.18 38.33
N MET A 209 -26.04 -13.97 37.83
CA MET A 209 -26.19 -12.72 38.56
C MET A 209 -27.16 -11.82 37.82
N TYR A 210 -27.73 -10.85 38.53
CA TYR A 210 -28.69 -9.91 37.96
C TYR A 210 -28.28 -8.48 38.27
N VAL A 211 -28.33 -7.62 37.25
CA VAL A 211 -28.03 -6.19 37.37
C VAL A 211 -29.24 -5.39 36.90
N GLU A 212 -29.77 -4.55 37.78
CA GLU A 212 -30.90 -3.67 37.49
C GLU A 212 -30.39 -2.36 36.90
N ASN A 213 -31.00 -1.91 35.79
CA ASN A 213 -30.72 -0.63 35.13
C ASN A 213 -29.20 -0.34 34.97
N PRO A 214 -28.40 -1.24 34.37
CA PRO A 214 -26.99 -0.97 34.14
C PRO A 214 -26.81 0.21 33.18
N LEU A 215 -25.69 0.94 33.32
CA LEU A 215 -25.28 1.80 32.22
C LEU A 215 -24.79 0.93 31.06
N LEU A 216 -25.30 1.23 29.88
CA LEU A 216 -25.03 0.46 28.68
C LEU A 216 -23.67 0.86 28.10
N TRP A 217 -22.94 -0.13 27.59
CA TRP A 217 -21.77 0.09 26.77
C TRP A 217 -22.21 0.48 25.36
N SER A 218 -21.58 1.51 24.79
CA SER A 218 -21.75 1.93 23.40
C SER A 218 -20.46 2.55 22.86
N THR A 219 -20.44 2.90 21.57
CA THR A 219 -19.28 3.54 20.93
C THR A 219 -19.07 5.01 21.34
N GLU A 220 -20.10 5.63 21.92
CA GLU A 220 -20.08 7.02 22.44
C GLU A 220 -19.88 7.02 23.97
N GLU A 221 -20.54 6.09 24.66
CA GLU A 221 -20.49 5.93 26.11
C GLU A 221 -20.02 4.49 26.45
N PRO A 222 -18.70 4.21 26.48
CA PRO A 222 -18.16 2.87 26.73
C PRO A 222 -18.19 2.51 28.21
N ASN A 223 -19.38 2.45 28.81
CA ASN A 223 -19.54 2.12 30.23
C ASN A 223 -19.08 0.68 30.51
N LEU A 224 -18.03 0.54 31.31
CA LEU A 224 -17.44 -0.75 31.68
C LEU A 224 -17.63 -1.06 33.17
N TYR A 225 -17.90 -2.34 33.43
CA TYR A 225 -17.84 -2.99 34.73
C TYR A 225 -16.65 -3.96 34.72
N LYS A 226 -16.24 -4.41 35.90
CA LYS A 226 -15.25 -5.48 36.06
C LYS A 226 -15.94 -6.71 36.63
N LEU A 227 -15.83 -7.85 35.95
CA LEU A 227 -16.16 -9.15 36.53
C LEU A 227 -14.91 -9.71 37.20
N ILE A 228 -14.95 -9.91 38.51
CA ILE A 228 -13.91 -10.59 39.27
C ILE A 228 -14.39 -12.00 39.59
N THR A 229 -13.71 -13.00 39.02
CA THR A 229 -13.92 -14.42 39.32
C THR A 229 -12.83 -14.90 40.27
N GLN A 230 -13.21 -15.49 41.40
CA GLN A 230 -12.29 -16.00 42.41
C GLN A 230 -12.53 -17.48 42.65
N MET A 231 -11.47 -18.28 42.63
CA MET A 231 -11.45 -19.64 43.15
C MET A 231 -10.84 -19.63 44.55
N GLU A 232 -11.56 -20.15 45.53
CA GLU A 232 -11.21 -20.07 46.94
C GLU A 232 -11.17 -21.48 47.57
N LEU A 233 -10.09 -21.82 48.27
CA LEU A 233 -9.99 -23.05 49.07
C LEU A 233 -10.65 -22.87 50.43
N ILE A 234 -11.41 -23.87 50.86
CA ILE A 234 -11.95 -23.94 52.22
C ILE A 234 -10.99 -24.80 53.06
N LYS A 235 -10.17 -24.15 53.88
CA LYS A 235 -9.31 -24.83 54.85
C LYS A 235 -10.06 -24.97 56.17
N THR A 236 -10.02 -26.15 56.77
CA THR A 236 -10.50 -26.36 58.14
C THR A 236 -9.29 -26.62 59.01
N ASP A 237 -9.08 -25.80 60.05
CA ASP A 237 -8.00 -26.00 61.01
C ASP A 237 -8.28 -27.20 61.94
N GLU A 238 -7.29 -27.59 62.75
CA GLU A 238 -7.39 -28.69 63.71
C GLU A 238 -8.47 -28.47 64.80
N ASN A 239 -8.91 -27.22 64.99
CA ASN A 239 -9.96 -26.84 65.93
C ASN A 239 -11.36 -26.78 65.28
N GLY A 240 -11.47 -27.09 63.98
CA GLY A 240 -12.71 -27.04 63.22
C GLY A 240 -13.08 -25.65 62.67
N ASN A 241 -12.22 -24.64 62.79
CA ASN A 241 -12.46 -23.32 62.21
C ASN A 241 -12.19 -23.34 60.71
N LYS A 242 -13.11 -22.76 59.94
CA LYS A 242 -12.96 -22.64 58.49
C LYS A 242 -12.31 -21.31 58.12
N SER A 243 -11.24 -21.35 57.35
CA SER A 243 -10.66 -20.20 56.66
C SER A 243 -10.82 -20.35 55.15
N ILE A 244 -10.97 -19.22 54.47
CA ILE A 244 -11.12 -19.15 53.01
C ILE A 244 -9.83 -18.52 52.47
N GLU A 245 -9.17 -19.22 51.56
CA GLU A 245 -7.97 -18.72 50.88
C GLU A 245 -8.25 -18.58 49.39
N CYS A 246 -8.19 -17.36 48.85
CA CYS A 246 -8.27 -17.14 47.41
C CYS A 246 -7.00 -17.70 46.75
N ILE A 247 -7.19 -18.72 45.91
CA ILE A 247 -6.09 -19.35 45.18
C ILE A 247 -5.98 -18.83 43.77
N GLU A 248 -7.03 -18.31 43.14
CA GLU A 248 -6.94 -17.70 41.82
C GLU A 248 -7.96 -16.56 41.69
N CYS A 249 -7.56 -15.49 41.02
CA CYS A 249 -8.39 -14.30 40.82
C CYS A 249 -8.19 -13.79 39.39
N ILE A 250 -9.25 -13.82 38.59
CA ILE A 250 -9.25 -13.34 37.20
C ILE A 250 -10.23 -12.18 37.09
N THR A 251 -9.78 -11.11 36.44
CA THR A 251 -10.58 -9.90 36.21
C THR A 251 -10.78 -9.70 34.71
N GLN A 252 -12.03 -9.55 34.27
CA GLN A 252 -12.38 -9.26 32.88
C GLN A 252 -13.28 -8.03 32.78
N ASN A 253 -13.22 -7.35 31.64
CA ASN A 253 -14.18 -6.29 31.31
C ASN A 253 -15.58 -6.90 31.11
N LEU A 254 -16.59 -6.17 31.55
CA LEU A 254 -18.00 -6.49 31.32
C LEU A 254 -18.70 -5.21 30.83
N GLY A 255 -19.39 -5.30 29.69
CA GLY A 255 -20.22 -4.22 29.18
C GLY A 255 -21.61 -4.74 28.82
N PHE A 256 -22.65 -3.99 29.17
CA PHE A 256 -24.04 -4.33 28.86
C PHE A 256 -24.44 -3.66 27.56
N ARG A 257 -24.71 -4.43 26.50
CA ARG A 257 -25.18 -3.87 25.21
C ARG A 257 -26.12 -4.84 24.51
N THR A 258 -26.97 -4.31 23.65
CA THR A 258 -27.71 -5.11 22.66
C THR A 258 -27.24 -4.75 21.27
N ILE A 259 -27.04 -5.76 20.43
CA ILE A 259 -26.71 -5.59 19.02
C ILE A 259 -27.80 -6.27 18.20
N THR A 260 -28.26 -5.59 17.16
CA THR A 260 -29.13 -6.18 16.14
C THR A 260 -28.52 -5.93 14.77
N LEU A 261 -28.29 -7.02 14.04
CA LEU A 261 -27.85 -7.03 12.65
C LEU A 261 -29.07 -7.37 11.80
N ASP A 262 -29.76 -6.36 11.29
CA ASP A 262 -30.99 -6.52 10.53
C ASP A 262 -30.70 -6.45 9.03
N PRO A 263 -31.11 -7.44 8.21
CA PRO A 263 -30.79 -7.46 6.79
C PRO A 263 -31.47 -6.32 6.00
N GLU A 264 -32.57 -5.73 6.49
CA GLU A 264 -33.29 -4.65 5.81
C GLU A 264 -32.98 -3.27 6.38
N GLN A 265 -32.69 -3.21 7.69
CA GLN A 265 -32.56 -1.96 8.43
C GLN A 265 -31.12 -1.65 8.85
N GLY A 266 -30.18 -2.58 8.70
CA GLY A 266 -28.78 -2.41 9.06
C GLY A 266 -28.51 -2.62 10.55
N LEU A 267 -27.53 -1.87 11.09
CA LEU A 267 -27.02 -2.05 12.45
C LEU A 267 -27.81 -1.21 13.48
N PHE A 268 -28.20 -1.86 14.58
CA PHE A 268 -28.64 -1.20 15.81
C PHE A 268 -27.74 -1.57 16.99
N LEU A 269 -27.30 -0.55 17.73
CA LEU A 269 -26.62 -0.70 19.01
C LEU A 269 -27.49 -0.06 20.09
N ASN A 270 -27.92 -0.83 21.07
CA ASN A 270 -28.83 -0.37 22.14
C ASN A 270 -30.13 0.26 21.58
N GLY A 271 -30.64 -0.29 20.47
CA GLY A 271 -31.84 0.21 19.77
C GLY A 271 -31.63 1.48 18.94
N LYS A 272 -30.42 2.08 18.94
CA LYS A 272 -30.06 3.22 18.09
C LYS A 272 -29.50 2.71 16.77
N LYS A 273 -30.13 3.09 15.65
CA LYS A 273 -29.61 2.82 14.31
C LYS A 273 -28.29 3.58 14.09
N MET A 274 -27.29 2.91 13.55
CA MET A 274 -26.00 3.50 13.21
C MET A 274 -25.37 2.79 12.01
N LYS A 275 -24.26 3.34 11.51
CA LYS A 275 -23.40 2.69 10.52
C LYS A 275 -22.05 2.36 11.14
N LEU A 276 -21.44 1.29 10.67
CA LEU A 276 -20.01 1.02 10.86
C LEU A 276 -19.24 2.02 10.02
N ASN A 277 -18.65 3.01 10.69
CA ASN A 277 -17.62 3.88 10.15
C ASN A 277 -16.29 3.23 10.54
N GLY A 278 -15.95 2.16 9.83
CA GLY A 278 -14.87 1.26 10.19
C GLY A 278 -13.59 1.49 9.40
N VAL A 279 -12.48 0.99 9.94
CA VAL A 279 -11.20 0.89 9.23
C VAL A 279 -10.61 -0.51 9.40
N CYS A 280 -9.91 -1.00 8.38
CA CYS A 280 -9.02 -2.14 8.46
C CYS A 280 -7.68 -1.69 9.04
N GLU A 281 -7.13 -2.46 9.97
CA GLU A 281 -5.86 -2.17 10.64
C GLU A 281 -4.95 -3.40 10.66
N HIS A 282 -3.75 -3.25 10.10
CA HIS A 282 -2.64 -4.18 10.30
C HIS A 282 -1.99 -3.98 11.68
N HIS A 283 -1.18 -4.96 12.10
CA HIS A 283 -0.68 -5.05 13.48
C HIS A 283 0.59 -4.25 13.77
N ASP A 284 1.35 -3.82 12.76
CA ASP A 284 2.58 -3.06 12.97
C ASP A 284 2.29 -1.66 13.54
N LEU A 285 3.27 -1.09 14.22
CA LEU A 285 3.20 0.22 14.87
C LEU A 285 4.26 1.17 14.28
N GLY A 286 4.41 1.17 12.95
CA GLY A 286 5.34 2.03 12.21
C GLY A 286 6.79 1.77 12.59
N ALA A 287 7.50 2.79 13.08
CA ALA A 287 8.90 2.65 13.51
C ALA A 287 9.14 1.66 14.67
N LEU A 288 8.10 1.19 15.35
CA LEU A 288 8.21 0.11 16.34
C LEU A 288 8.22 -1.29 15.69
N GLY A 289 7.82 -1.41 14.43
CA GLY A 289 7.61 -2.68 13.75
C GLY A 289 6.44 -3.44 14.36
N ALA A 290 6.54 -4.76 14.39
CA ALA A 290 5.52 -5.60 15.02
C ALA A 290 5.59 -5.58 16.56
N ALA A 291 6.66 -5.07 17.18
CA ALA A 291 6.81 -5.06 18.63
C ALA A 291 5.66 -4.28 19.31
N PHE A 292 4.72 -5.03 19.90
CA PHE A 292 3.46 -4.47 20.34
C PHE A 292 3.63 -3.50 21.51
N ASN A 293 2.94 -2.35 21.46
CA ASN A 293 2.92 -1.37 22.54
C ASN A 293 1.52 -0.75 22.71
N LYS A 294 0.96 -0.89 23.92
CA LYS A 294 -0.40 -0.39 24.25
C LYS A 294 -0.52 1.14 24.14
N THR A 295 0.52 1.90 24.49
CA THR A 295 0.50 3.38 24.39
C THR A 295 0.47 3.82 22.92
N ALA A 296 1.27 3.20 22.05
CA ALA A 296 1.24 3.48 20.61
C ALA A 296 -0.12 3.13 19.98
N LEU A 297 -0.71 1.98 20.32
CA LEU A 297 -2.03 1.62 19.82
C LEU A 297 -3.13 2.56 20.34
N ARG A 298 -3.06 2.98 21.61
CA ARG A 298 -3.99 3.98 22.16
C ARG A 298 -3.92 5.30 21.39
N ARG A 299 -2.71 5.77 21.03
CA ARG A 299 -2.55 6.95 20.15
C ARG A 299 -3.24 6.75 18.81
N ARG A 300 -3.06 5.60 18.15
CA ARG A 300 -3.74 5.28 16.88
C ARG A 300 -5.25 5.33 17.04
N PHE A 301 -5.80 4.70 18.08
CA PHE A 301 -7.23 4.69 18.38
C PHE A 301 -7.79 6.08 18.66
N THR A 302 -7.06 6.94 19.37
CA THR A 302 -7.46 8.34 19.59
C THR A 302 -7.61 9.09 18.27
N LEU A 303 -6.64 8.94 17.36
CA LEU A 303 -6.67 9.58 16.04
C LEU A 303 -7.83 9.05 15.18
N LEU A 304 -8.10 7.74 15.22
CA LEU A 304 -9.26 7.15 14.54
C LEU A 304 -10.58 7.67 15.10
N LYS A 305 -10.72 7.81 16.42
CA LYS A 305 -11.90 8.43 17.04
C LYS A 305 -12.08 9.87 16.57
N GLU A 306 -10.99 10.63 16.48
CA GLU A 306 -11.04 12.00 15.97
C GLU A 306 -11.52 12.06 14.51
N MET A 307 -11.18 11.05 13.68
CA MET A 307 -11.71 10.91 12.31
C MET A 307 -13.20 10.56 12.26
N GLY A 308 -13.82 10.13 13.37
CA GLY A 308 -15.19 9.64 13.42
C GLY A 308 -15.34 8.12 13.29
N VAL A 309 -14.24 7.36 13.43
CA VAL A 309 -14.27 5.90 13.39
C VAL A 309 -14.97 5.35 14.63
N ASN A 310 -15.82 4.34 14.42
CA ASN A 310 -16.49 3.62 15.50
C ASN A 310 -16.29 2.10 15.45
N ALA A 311 -15.61 1.57 14.43
CA ALA A 311 -15.35 0.15 14.28
C ALA A 311 -13.95 -0.15 13.73
N ILE A 312 -13.40 -1.31 14.08
CA ILE A 312 -12.08 -1.77 13.64
C ILE A 312 -12.19 -3.20 13.12
N ARG A 313 -11.59 -3.46 11.95
CA ARG A 313 -11.37 -4.81 11.42
C ARG A 313 -9.90 -5.15 11.55
N THR A 314 -9.59 -6.28 12.20
CA THR A 314 -8.21 -6.71 12.49
C THR A 314 -7.63 -7.45 11.28
N ALA A 315 -7.43 -6.72 10.18
CA ALA A 315 -6.99 -7.27 8.91
C ALA A 315 -5.54 -7.81 8.98
N HIS A 316 -5.26 -9.09 8.69
CA HIS A 316 -6.19 -10.21 8.51
C HIS A 316 -5.83 -11.35 9.47
N ASN A 317 -5.76 -11.01 10.76
CA ASN A 317 -5.22 -11.90 11.77
C ASN A 317 -5.73 -11.59 13.17
N MET A 318 -5.56 -12.56 14.05
CA MET A 318 -5.98 -12.49 15.45
C MET A 318 -5.26 -11.31 16.14
N PRO A 319 -5.99 -10.40 16.80
CA PRO A 319 -5.39 -9.20 17.37
C PRO A 319 -4.55 -9.51 18.61
N ALA A 320 -3.78 -8.52 19.07
CA ALA A 320 -3.18 -8.59 20.41
C ALA A 320 -4.30 -8.50 21.46
N PRO A 321 -4.19 -9.18 22.62
CA PRO A 321 -5.21 -9.11 23.67
C PRO A 321 -5.51 -7.66 24.09
N GLU A 322 -4.48 -6.83 24.22
CA GLU A 322 -4.61 -5.45 24.64
C GLU A 322 -5.31 -4.54 23.60
N LEU A 323 -5.41 -4.96 22.33
CA LEU A 323 -6.22 -4.28 21.32
C LEU A 323 -7.71 -4.37 21.69
N MET A 324 -8.15 -5.56 22.11
CA MET A 324 -9.53 -5.79 22.52
C MET A 324 -9.86 -5.03 23.81
N ASP A 325 -8.92 -5.01 24.76
CA ASP A 325 -9.04 -4.18 25.98
C ASP A 325 -9.20 -2.69 25.63
N LEU A 326 -8.36 -2.17 24.72
CA LEU A 326 -8.45 -0.77 24.28
C LEU A 326 -9.75 -0.49 23.54
N ALA A 327 -10.24 -1.43 22.73
CA ALA A 327 -11.49 -1.28 22.00
C ALA A 327 -12.69 -1.21 22.97
N ASP A 328 -12.68 -2.03 24.03
CA ASP A 328 -13.68 -1.96 25.10
C ASP A 328 -13.65 -0.60 25.80
N GLU A 329 -12.46 -0.15 26.20
CA GLU A 329 -12.24 1.09 26.96
C GLU A 329 -12.60 2.35 26.16
N MET A 330 -12.33 2.33 24.85
CA MET A 330 -12.47 3.51 23.98
C MET A 330 -13.75 3.48 23.12
N GLY A 331 -14.56 2.42 23.23
CA GLY A 331 -15.84 2.33 22.53
C GLY A 331 -15.69 2.07 21.03
N PHE A 332 -14.94 1.03 20.64
CA PHE A 332 -14.90 0.54 19.26
C PHE A 332 -15.65 -0.78 19.15
N LEU A 333 -16.41 -0.95 18.07
CA LEU A 333 -16.87 -2.28 17.64
C LEU A 333 -15.73 -2.99 16.91
N VAL A 334 -15.54 -4.29 17.14
CA VAL A 334 -14.44 -5.04 16.53
C VAL A 334 -14.96 -6.20 15.69
N LEU A 335 -14.58 -6.20 14.41
CA LEU A 335 -14.59 -7.39 13.57
C LEU A 335 -13.21 -8.04 13.72
N SER A 336 -13.15 -9.07 14.56
CA SER A 336 -11.93 -9.84 14.81
C SER A 336 -11.79 -10.88 13.70
N GLU A 337 -10.61 -11.06 13.12
CA GLU A 337 -10.41 -11.90 11.94
C GLU A 337 -9.33 -12.95 12.15
N ALA A 338 -9.53 -14.17 11.65
CA ALA A 338 -8.64 -15.29 11.90
C ALA A 338 -7.60 -15.54 10.81
N PHE A 339 -7.99 -15.51 9.52
CA PHE A 339 -7.16 -16.08 8.45
C PHE A 339 -7.17 -15.24 7.16
N ASP A 340 -6.01 -15.16 6.51
CA ASP A 340 -5.86 -14.63 5.15
C ASP A 340 -5.80 -15.73 4.08
N MET A 341 -5.64 -16.99 4.48
CA MET A 341 -5.61 -18.16 3.61
C MET A 341 -6.14 -19.40 4.36
N TRP A 342 -6.71 -20.36 3.61
CA TRP A 342 -7.13 -21.68 4.15
C TRP A 342 -6.19 -22.78 3.66
N GLU A 343 -6.68 -23.75 2.88
CA GLU A 343 -5.86 -24.84 2.34
C GLU A 343 -5.04 -24.40 1.11
N ARG A 344 -5.49 -23.38 0.38
CA ARG A 344 -4.77 -22.84 -0.78
C ARG A 344 -3.95 -21.60 -0.37
N PRO A 345 -2.64 -21.58 -0.67
CA PRO A 345 -1.75 -20.49 -0.30
C PRO A 345 -2.02 -19.22 -1.13
N LYS A 346 -1.72 -18.07 -0.54
CA LYS A 346 -1.52 -16.79 -1.25
C LYS A 346 -0.03 -16.51 -1.51
N THR A 347 0.86 -17.04 -0.68
CA THR A 347 2.32 -16.99 -0.84
C THR A 347 2.96 -18.33 -0.48
N THR A 348 4.20 -18.57 -0.92
CA THR A 348 4.87 -19.88 -0.82
C THR A 348 4.97 -20.45 0.60
N TYR A 349 5.20 -19.60 1.61
CA TYR A 349 5.49 -20.03 2.99
C TYR A 349 4.47 -19.56 4.02
N ASP A 350 3.28 -19.11 3.58
CA ASP A 350 2.21 -18.68 4.48
C ASP A 350 1.60 -19.82 5.31
N TYR A 351 0.52 -19.51 6.03
CA TYR A 351 -0.13 -20.44 6.95
C TYR A 351 -0.84 -21.62 6.27
N ALA A 352 -1.07 -21.60 4.95
CA ALA A 352 -1.80 -22.68 4.27
C ALA A 352 -1.15 -24.06 4.47
N ARG A 353 0.19 -24.10 4.58
CA ARG A 353 0.95 -25.32 4.86
C ARG A 353 0.73 -25.94 6.24
N PHE A 354 0.13 -25.19 7.16
CA PHE A 354 -0.19 -25.64 8.54
C PHE A 354 -1.70 -25.71 8.81
N PHE A 355 -2.51 -25.02 8.01
CA PHE A 355 -3.94 -24.82 8.24
C PHE A 355 -4.69 -26.10 8.61
N LYS A 356 -4.48 -27.19 7.85
CA LYS A 356 -5.20 -28.45 8.04
C LYS A 356 -5.03 -29.06 9.44
N ASP A 357 -3.83 -28.93 10.02
CA ASP A 357 -3.48 -29.54 11.30
C ASP A 357 -3.63 -28.58 12.49
N TRP A 358 -3.66 -27.27 12.23
CA TRP A 358 -3.58 -26.23 13.26
C TRP A 358 -4.83 -25.36 13.39
N ALA A 359 -5.68 -25.24 12.37
CA ALA A 359 -6.82 -24.32 12.38
C ALA A 359 -7.76 -24.50 13.59
N TYR A 360 -8.01 -25.74 14.04
CA TYR A 360 -8.82 -25.99 15.23
C TYR A 360 -8.20 -25.39 16.51
N LYS A 361 -6.88 -25.56 16.71
CA LYS A 361 -6.16 -25.04 17.87
C LYS A 361 -6.13 -23.51 17.85
N ASP A 362 -5.94 -22.93 16.68
CA ASP A 362 -5.89 -21.48 16.49
C ASP A 362 -7.28 -20.85 16.72
N VAL A 363 -8.34 -21.43 16.16
CA VAL A 363 -9.72 -20.96 16.42
C VAL A 363 -10.10 -21.12 17.88
N LYS A 364 -9.71 -22.24 18.53
CA LYS A 364 -9.92 -22.44 19.97
C LYS A 364 -9.30 -21.32 20.80
N SER A 365 -8.00 -21.07 20.58
CA SER A 365 -7.26 -20.02 21.28
C SER A 365 -7.92 -18.65 21.09
N TRP A 366 -8.15 -18.27 19.84
CA TRP A 366 -8.72 -16.98 19.46
C TRP A 366 -10.10 -16.71 20.07
N VAL A 367 -11.04 -17.64 19.87
CA VAL A 367 -12.43 -17.43 20.28
C VAL A 367 -12.53 -17.47 21.81
N MET A 368 -11.87 -18.42 22.48
CA MET A 368 -11.94 -18.50 23.95
C MET A 368 -11.34 -17.26 24.61
N ARG A 369 -10.24 -16.72 24.07
CA ARG A 369 -9.58 -15.51 24.56
C ARG A 369 -10.48 -14.28 24.42
N ASP A 370 -11.09 -14.09 23.24
CA ASP A 370 -11.72 -12.81 22.89
C ASP A 370 -13.25 -12.77 23.10
N ARG A 371 -13.94 -13.90 23.30
CA ARG A 371 -15.43 -14.02 23.33
C ARG A 371 -16.15 -13.18 24.39
N ASN A 372 -15.44 -12.64 25.37
CA ASN A 372 -16.04 -11.88 26.48
C ASN A 372 -16.03 -10.36 26.27
N HIS A 373 -15.33 -9.87 25.24
CA HIS A 373 -15.14 -8.43 25.05
C HIS A 373 -16.43 -7.70 24.65
N PRO A 374 -16.81 -6.61 25.34
CA PRO A 374 -17.94 -5.80 24.94
C PRO A 374 -17.75 -5.07 23.60
N SER A 375 -16.53 -4.95 23.09
CA SER A 375 -16.25 -4.43 21.76
C SER A 375 -16.54 -5.42 20.64
N LEU A 376 -16.49 -6.73 20.89
CA LEU A 376 -16.56 -7.76 19.85
C LEU A 376 -17.91 -7.74 19.10
N LEU A 377 -17.88 -7.55 17.79
CA LEU A 377 -19.06 -7.52 16.93
C LEU A 377 -19.21 -8.82 16.12
N MET A 378 -18.11 -9.24 15.48
CA MET A 378 -18.08 -10.37 14.56
C MET A 378 -16.75 -11.11 14.60
N TRP A 379 -16.81 -12.41 14.32
CA TRP A 379 -15.72 -13.30 14.00
C TRP A 379 -15.63 -13.49 12.49
N SER A 380 -14.57 -12.99 11.85
CA SER A 380 -14.30 -13.25 10.44
C SER A 380 -13.42 -14.48 10.28
N ILE A 381 -13.92 -15.50 9.59
CA ILE A 381 -13.21 -16.77 9.37
C ILE A 381 -12.23 -16.72 8.19
N GLY A 382 -12.17 -15.60 7.47
CA GLY A 382 -11.33 -15.49 6.28
C GLY A 382 -11.43 -14.13 5.57
N ASN A 383 -10.34 -13.76 4.90
CA ASN A 383 -10.28 -12.64 3.97
C ASN A 383 -9.87 -13.09 2.56
N GLU A 384 -10.65 -12.75 1.54
CA GLU A 384 -10.35 -13.00 0.11
C GLU A 384 -9.86 -14.42 -0.15
N ILE A 385 -10.55 -15.38 0.45
CA ILE A 385 -10.13 -16.78 0.46
C ILE A 385 -10.44 -17.42 -0.90
N TYR A 386 -9.39 -17.78 -1.64
CA TYR A 386 -9.53 -18.37 -2.97
C TYR A 386 -10.32 -19.70 -2.94
N ASP A 387 -10.20 -20.51 -1.89
CA ASP A 387 -10.96 -21.75 -1.70
C ASP A 387 -12.48 -21.55 -1.81
N THR A 388 -13.01 -20.40 -1.40
CA THR A 388 -14.45 -20.10 -1.46
C THR A 388 -14.97 -19.95 -2.89
N HIS A 389 -14.10 -19.56 -3.81
CA HIS A 389 -14.39 -19.41 -5.22
C HIS A 389 -14.09 -20.69 -6.01
N ALA A 390 -12.99 -21.37 -5.66
CA ALA A 390 -12.42 -22.46 -6.44
C ALA A 390 -13.40 -23.62 -6.68
N ASP A 391 -13.96 -24.23 -5.64
CA ASP A 391 -14.81 -25.42 -5.74
C ASP A 391 -15.62 -25.72 -4.45
N GLU A 392 -16.34 -26.85 -4.44
CA GLU A 392 -17.22 -27.28 -3.34
C GLU A 392 -16.50 -27.47 -1.98
N ARG A 393 -15.16 -27.63 -2.00
CA ARG A 393 -14.36 -27.74 -0.78
C ARG A 393 -14.43 -26.46 0.04
N GLY A 394 -14.59 -25.30 -0.60
CA GLY A 394 -14.74 -24.01 0.08
C GLY A 394 -15.92 -23.97 1.06
N GLN A 395 -17.06 -24.56 0.69
CA GLN A 395 -18.26 -24.63 1.54
C GLN A 395 -18.06 -25.62 2.69
N GLU A 396 -17.31 -26.70 2.50
CA GLU A 396 -16.95 -27.63 3.58
C GLU A 396 -16.10 -26.97 4.65
N ILE A 397 -15.03 -26.26 4.23
CA ILE A 397 -14.15 -25.52 5.15
C ILE A 397 -14.92 -24.39 5.84
N THR A 398 -15.79 -23.67 5.11
CA THR A 398 -16.67 -22.64 5.68
C THR A 398 -17.52 -23.20 6.83
N ARG A 399 -18.18 -24.36 6.64
CA ARG A 399 -18.95 -25.02 7.71
C ARG A 399 -18.07 -25.50 8.85
N MET A 400 -16.89 -26.04 8.55
CA MET A 400 -15.94 -26.49 9.55
C MET A 400 -15.52 -25.35 10.48
N LEU A 401 -15.06 -24.21 9.92
CA LEU A 401 -14.65 -23.05 10.71
C LEU A 401 -15.81 -22.41 11.47
N MET A 402 -16.99 -22.30 10.85
CA MET A 402 -18.21 -21.84 11.52
C MET A 402 -18.54 -22.73 12.74
N ASN A 403 -18.40 -24.06 12.60
CA ASN A 403 -18.63 -24.99 13.69
C ASN A 403 -17.58 -24.86 14.79
N TYR A 404 -16.30 -24.67 14.46
CA TYR A 404 -15.25 -24.41 15.46
C TYR A 404 -15.54 -23.14 16.25
N VAL A 405 -15.95 -22.04 15.58
CA VAL A 405 -16.32 -20.81 16.29
C VAL A 405 -17.52 -21.06 17.20
N ARG A 406 -18.56 -21.76 16.74
CA ARG A 406 -19.75 -22.10 17.56
C ARG A 406 -19.44 -23.05 18.72
N GLU A 407 -18.42 -23.89 18.60
CA GLU A 407 -17.96 -24.76 19.68
C GLU A 407 -17.39 -23.93 20.84
N PHE A 408 -16.68 -22.84 20.54
CA PHE A 408 -16.00 -22.00 21.54
C PHE A 408 -16.75 -20.71 21.91
N ASP A 409 -17.74 -20.28 21.13
CA ASP A 409 -18.71 -19.22 21.45
C ASP A 409 -20.17 -19.75 21.37
N PRO A 410 -20.55 -20.78 22.16
CA PRO A 410 -21.84 -21.45 22.00
C PRO A 410 -23.07 -20.62 22.43
N LYS A 411 -22.87 -19.54 23.20
CA LYS A 411 -23.92 -18.57 23.55
C LYS A 411 -24.05 -17.45 22.51
N GLY A 412 -23.18 -17.43 21.49
CA GLY A 412 -23.28 -16.52 20.34
C GLY A 412 -23.09 -15.06 20.71
N ASN A 413 -21.99 -14.74 21.40
CA ASN A 413 -21.67 -13.35 21.77
C ASN A 413 -21.34 -12.47 20.56
N ALA A 414 -20.96 -13.07 19.42
CA ALA A 414 -20.72 -12.36 18.16
C ALA A 414 -21.19 -13.13 16.92
N GLY A 415 -21.43 -12.40 15.83
CA GLY A 415 -21.78 -12.98 14.53
C GLY A 415 -20.58 -13.63 13.84
N ILE A 416 -20.79 -14.58 12.94
CA ILE A 416 -19.72 -15.22 12.14
C ILE A 416 -19.82 -14.72 10.70
N THR A 417 -18.74 -14.22 10.14
CA THR A 417 -18.69 -13.57 8.82
C THR A 417 -17.43 -13.98 8.03
N ILE A 418 -17.32 -13.48 6.80
CA ILE A 418 -16.15 -13.56 5.93
C ILE A 418 -16.06 -12.28 5.09
N GLY A 419 -14.85 -11.82 4.78
CA GLY A 419 -14.62 -10.75 3.80
C GLY A 419 -14.24 -11.34 2.44
N SER A 420 -14.95 -10.98 1.36
CA SER A 420 -14.72 -11.59 0.05
C SER A 420 -14.78 -10.61 -1.10
N ASN A 421 -13.74 -10.65 -1.95
CA ASN A 421 -13.69 -10.03 -3.27
C ASN A 421 -14.26 -10.95 -4.38
N TYR A 422 -14.70 -12.16 -4.03
CA TYR A 422 -15.26 -13.15 -4.96
C TYR A 422 -16.80 -13.17 -4.98
N MET A 423 -17.48 -12.18 -4.42
CA MET A 423 -18.95 -12.19 -4.31
C MET A 423 -19.69 -12.22 -5.66
N ALA A 424 -19.05 -11.85 -6.76
CA ALA A 424 -19.64 -11.97 -8.10
C ALA A 424 -19.85 -13.44 -8.55
N TRP A 425 -19.19 -14.41 -7.91
CA TRP A 425 -19.19 -15.82 -8.33
C TRP A 425 -20.05 -16.71 -7.43
N GLU A 426 -20.75 -17.67 -8.05
CA GLU A 426 -21.75 -18.54 -7.40
C GLU A 426 -21.18 -19.35 -6.21
N ASN A 427 -19.96 -19.89 -6.31
CA ASN A 427 -19.38 -20.68 -5.21
C ASN A 427 -19.13 -19.86 -3.95
N ALA A 428 -18.67 -18.61 -4.11
CA ALA A 428 -18.46 -17.70 -3.00
C ALA A 428 -19.81 -17.28 -2.39
N GLN A 429 -20.83 -17.06 -3.21
CA GLN A 429 -22.20 -16.81 -2.76
C GLN A 429 -22.76 -17.99 -1.95
N LYS A 430 -22.49 -19.24 -2.34
CA LYS A 430 -22.86 -20.43 -1.54
C LYS A 430 -22.16 -20.47 -0.19
N CYS A 431 -20.91 -19.98 -0.09
CA CYS A 431 -20.22 -19.86 1.20
C CYS A 431 -20.83 -18.74 2.05
N ALA A 432 -21.13 -17.59 1.45
CA ALA A 432 -21.82 -16.48 2.10
C ALA A 432 -23.20 -16.90 2.63
N ASP A 433 -23.93 -17.72 1.88
CA ASP A 433 -25.25 -18.24 2.27
C ASP A 433 -25.19 -19.14 3.51
N ILE A 434 -24.05 -19.78 3.80
CA ILE A 434 -23.86 -20.58 5.02
C ILE A 434 -23.75 -19.66 6.25
N LEU A 435 -23.11 -18.50 6.10
CA LEU A 435 -22.80 -17.57 7.18
C LEU A 435 -23.93 -16.54 7.42
N LYS A 436 -24.64 -16.13 6.36
CA LYS A 436 -25.69 -15.09 6.33
C LYS A 436 -25.25 -13.67 6.69
N ILE A 437 -24.12 -13.48 7.37
CA ILE A 437 -23.45 -12.18 7.52
C ILE A 437 -22.33 -12.13 6.50
N VAL A 438 -22.43 -11.20 5.54
CA VAL A 438 -21.67 -11.24 4.30
C VAL A 438 -20.88 -9.95 4.13
N GLY A 439 -19.55 -10.07 4.22
CA GLY A 439 -18.60 -8.99 3.98
C GLY A 439 -18.17 -8.93 2.51
N TYR A 440 -18.30 -7.75 1.91
CA TYR A 440 -17.91 -7.48 0.54
C TYR A 440 -16.61 -6.66 0.52
N ASN A 441 -15.60 -7.15 -0.20
CA ASN A 441 -14.42 -6.37 -0.53
C ASN A 441 -14.62 -5.73 -1.92
N TYR A 442 -14.61 -4.39 -1.96
CA TYR A 442 -14.65 -3.58 -3.20
C TYR A 442 -15.79 -3.91 -4.18
N ALA A 443 -16.94 -4.32 -3.63
CA ALA A 443 -18.06 -4.86 -4.39
C ALA A 443 -19.41 -4.18 -4.06
N GLU A 444 -19.36 -2.88 -3.73
CA GLU A 444 -20.53 -2.06 -3.39
C GLU A 444 -21.58 -2.04 -4.52
N HIS A 445 -21.14 -2.20 -5.77
CA HIS A 445 -22.00 -2.31 -6.95
C HIS A 445 -22.92 -3.54 -6.92
N LEU A 446 -22.62 -4.57 -6.11
CA LEU A 446 -23.43 -5.78 -5.97
C LEU A 446 -24.48 -5.70 -4.84
N TYR A 447 -24.38 -4.72 -3.93
CA TYR A 447 -25.22 -4.66 -2.71
C TYR A 447 -26.71 -4.77 -3.01
N HIS A 448 -27.22 -3.92 -3.89
CA HIS A 448 -28.65 -3.90 -4.21
C HIS A 448 -29.12 -5.16 -4.93
N LYS A 449 -28.27 -5.74 -5.78
CA LYS A 449 -28.60 -6.98 -6.51
C LYS A 449 -28.72 -8.13 -5.52
N HIS A 450 -27.69 -8.35 -4.71
CA HIS A 450 -27.66 -9.47 -3.77
C HIS A 450 -28.63 -9.28 -2.61
N HIS A 451 -28.91 -8.06 -2.15
CA HIS A 451 -29.98 -7.81 -1.17
C HIS A 451 -31.35 -8.28 -1.69
N LYS A 452 -31.63 -8.06 -2.98
CA LYS A 452 -32.87 -8.52 -3.61
C LYS A 452 -32.92 -10.04 -3.80
N GLU A 453 -31.80 -10.64 -4.16
CA GLU A 453 -31.69 -12.09 -4.42
C GLU A 453 -31.63 -12.91 -3.12
N HIS A 454 -31.06 -12.32 -2.06
CA HIS A 454 -30.83 -12.91 -0.75
C HIS A 454 -31.28 -11.95 0.37
N PRO A 455 -32.61 -11.77 0.56
CA PRO A 455 -33.15 -10.80 1.53
C PRO A 455 -32.88 -11.16 3.00
N ASP A 456 -32.37 -12.37 3.27
CA ASP A 456 -31.94 -12.82 4.58
C ASP A 456 -30.46 -12.56 4.87
N TRP A 457 -29.70 -12.04 3.90
CA TRP A 457 -28.29 -11.71 4.09
C TRP A 457 -28.13 -10.34 4.77
N VAL A 458 -27.28 -10.32 5.79
CA VAL A 458 -26.79 -9.09 6.41
C VAL A 458 -25.54 -8.64 5.65
N ILE A 459 -25.66 -7.54 4.90
CA ILE A 459 -24.61 -7.03 4.01
C ILE A 459 -23.81 -5.90 4.67
N PHE A 460 -22.49 -5.90 4.46
CA PHE A 460 -21.62 -4.77 4.79
C PHE A 460 -20.34 -4.77 3.93
N GLY A 461 -19.66 -3.63 3.86
CA GLY A 461 -18.34 -3.54 3.23
C GLY A 461 -17.26 -3.99 4.18
N SER A 462 -16.73 -5.21 4.01
CA SER A 462 -15.60 -5.69 4.82
C SER A 462 -14.28 -5.02 4.44
N GLU A 463 -14.17 -4.51 3.21
CA GLU A 463 -13.01 -3.76 2.73
C GLU A 463 -13.43 -2.81 1.60
N THR A 464 -13.23 -1.50 1.79
CA THR A 464 -13.65 -0.47 0.82
C THR A 464 -12.55 0.58 0.59
N SER A 465 -12.77 1.52 -0.33
CA SER A 465 -11.82 2.59 -0.69
C SER A 465 -10.58 2.11 -1.44
N SER A 466 -9.47 1.77 -0.74
CA SER A 466 -8.17 1.48 -1.35
C SER A 466 -7.63 2.58 -2.28
N VAL A 467 -8.05 3.84 -2.08
CA VAL A 467 -7.46 5.01 -2.76
C VAL A 467 -6.08 5.28 -2.15
N VAL A 468 -5.06 5.48 -2.99
CA VAL A 468 -3.66 5.63 -2.57
C VAL A 468 -3.23 7.10 -2.54
N GLN A 469 -2.37 7.46 -1.59
CA GLN A 469 -2.00 8.85 -1.31
C GLN A 469 -0.74 8.95 -0.46
N SER A 470 0.05 9.99 -0.69
CA SER A 470 1.21 10.37 0.12
C SER A 470 0.97 11.72 0.77
N ARG A 471 1.25 11.82 2.09
CA ARG A 471 1.01 13.04 2.87
C ARG A 471 1.70 14.24 2.23
N GLY A 472 0.93 15.27 1.86
CA GLY A 472 1.47 16.53 1.35
C GLY A 472 2.03 16.47 -0.08
N VAL A 473 1.73 15.43 -0.85
CA VAL A 473 2.10 15.32 -2.26
C VAL A 473 0.88 15.58 -3.13
N TYR A 474 1.02 16.42 -4.17
CA TYR A 474 -0.10 16.81 -5.02
C TYR A 474 0.30 16.77 -6.50
N HIS A 475 -0.31 15.86 -7.26
CA HIS A 475 -0.08 15.75 -8.70
C HIS A 475 -1.24 16.39 -9.47
N PHE A 476 -0.98 17.55 -10.05
CA PHE A 476 -1.97 18.33 -10.81
C PHE A 476 -2.05 17.90 -12.28
N PRO A 477 -3.24 17.95 -12.90
CA PRO A 477 -4.50 18.45 -12.34
C PRO A 477 -5.39 17.35 -11.72
N PHE A 478 -6.26 17.73 -10.78
CA PHE A 478 -7.15 16.81 -10.05
C PHE A 478 -8.04 15.97 -10.99
N GLU A 479 -8.49 16.52 -12.12
CA GLU A 479 -9.37 15.84 -13.08
C GLU A 479 -8.73 14.64 -13.78
N LYS A 480 -7.40 14.49 -13.71
CA LYS A 480 -6.66 13.42 -14.36
C LYS A 480 -6.30 12.36 -13.33
N ALA A 481 -6.64 11.12 -13.63
CA ALA A 481 -6.24 9.98 -12.81
C ALA A 481 -4.74 9.73 -12.99
N ILE A 482 -3.97 9.88 -11.91
CA ILE A 482 -2.51 9.71 -11.88
C ILE A 482 -2.23 8.68 -10.79
N LEU A 483 -2.17 7.40 -11.18
CA LEU A 483 -1.91 6.32 -10.23
C LEU A 483 -0.44 6.32 -9.77
N SER A 484 0.50 6.56 -10.69
CA SER A 484 1.94 6.55 -10.42
C SER A 484 2.67 7.66 -11.17
N ASP A 485 3.67 8.28 -10.55
CA ASP A 485 4.58 9.25 -11.16
C ASP A 485 6.06 8.97 -10.76
N GLU A 486 6.99 9.76 -11.29
CA GLU A 486 8.45 9.53 -11.20
C GLU A 486 9.02 9.68 -9.79
N ASP A 487 8.32 10.37 -8.89
CA ASP A 487 8.71 10.56 -7.49
C ASP A 487 8.40 9.35 -6.59
N GLU A 488 7.74 8.34 -7.13
CA GLU A 488 7.23 7.17 -6.40
C GLU A 488 6.28 7.54 -5.26
N GLN A 489 5.50 8.60 -5.45
CA GLN A 489 4.48 9.06 -4.51
C GLN A 489 3.08 8.97 -5.12
N CYS A 490 2.06 9.03 -4.28
CA CYS A 490 0.66 9.11 -4.69
C CYS A 490 0.06 10.45 -4.28
N SER A 491 -0.87 10.99 -5.07
CA SER A 491 -1.41 12.33 -4.87
C SER A 491 -2.50 12.36 -3.79
N SER A 492 -2.32 13.21 -2.77
CA SER A 492 -3.35 13.57 -1.77
C SER A 492 -4.55 14.34 -2.35
N LEU A 493 -4.51 14.77 -3.62
CA LEU A 493 -5.68 15.39 -4.23
C LEU A 493 -6.85 14.40 -4.38
N GLY A 494 -6.61 13.09 -4.26
CA GLY A 494 -7.62 12.04 -4.40
C GLY A 494 -7.78 11.52 -5.83
N ASN A 495 -6.79 11.77 -6.71
CA ASN A 495 -6.77 11.33 -8.10
C ASN A 495 -5.84 10.13 -8.37
N SER A 496 -5.29 9.50 -7.33
CA SER A 496 -4.52 8.26 -7.43
C SER A 496 -5.37 7.07 -7.00
N THR A 497 -6.04 6.42 -7.95
CA THR A 497 -7.01 5.36 -7.70
C THR A 497 -6.59 4.04 -8.34
N VAL A 498 -6.66 2.96 -7.56
CA VAL A 498 -6.38 1.61 -8.05
C VAL A 498 -7.59 1.04 -8.79
N SER A 499 -7.33 0.12 -9.72
CA SER A 499 -8.37 -0.40 -10.64
C SER A 499 -9.48 -1.25 -9.99
N TRP A 500 -9.33 -1.63 -8.72
CA TRP A 500 -10.36 -2.34 -7.94
C TRP A 500 -11.00 -1.45 -6.87
N GLY A 501 -10.38 -0.34 -6.50
CA GLY A 501 -10.81 0.50 -5.39
C GLY A 501 -11.96 1.43 -5.76
N ALA A 502 -12.34 2.27 -4.80
CA ALA A 502 -13.31 3.33 -5.02
C ALA A 502 -12.79 4.37 -6.01
N LYS A 503 -13.71 4.99 -6.76
CA LYS A 503 -13.40 6.07 -7.70
C LYS A 503 -12.84 7.33 -7.03
N SER A 504 -13.19 7.55 -5.76
CA SER A 504 -12.65 8.60 -4.88
C SER A 504 -13.09 8.32 -3.44
N HIS A 505 -12.52 9.03 -2.47
CA HIS A 505 -12.94 8.96 -1.07
C HIS A 505 -14.43 9.35 -0.89
N GLU A 506 -14.90 10.38 -1.60
CA GLU A 506 -16.30 10.81 -1.57
C GLU A 506 -17.21 9.75 -2.17
N ALA A 507 -16.83 9.14 -3.30
CA ALA A 507 -17.61 8.06 -3.90
C ALA A 507 -17.79 6.88 -2.93
N CYS A 508 -16.74 6.56 -2.14
CA CYS A 508 -16.79 5.55 -1.10
C CYS A 508 -17.78 5.90 0.02
N ILE A 509 -17.79 7.15 0.50
CA ILE A 509 -18.75 7.64 1.49
C ILE A 509 -20.18 7.55 0.94
N LEU A 510 -20.38 8.02 -0.30
CA LEU A 510 -21.69 8.07 -0.96
C LEU A 510 -22.27 6.68 -1.20
N ALA A 511 -21.46 5.71 -1.64
CA ALA A 511 -21.90 4.34 -1.88
C ALA A 511 -22.53 3.71 -0.62
N GLU A 512 -21.87 3.86 0.53
CA GLU A 512 -22.37 3.33 1.79
C GLU A 512 -23.55 4.15 2.35
N ARG A 513 -23.46 5.49 2.30
CA ARG A 513 -24.55 6.38 2.72
C ARG A 513 -25.87 6.04 2.01
N ASN A 514 -25.79 5.77 0.71
CA ASN A 514 -26.96 5.49 -0.14
C ASN A 514 -27.49 4.05 0.00
N THR A 515 -26.87 3.21 0.83
CA THR A 515 -27.26 1.80 1.04
C THR A 515 -27.81 1.61 2.47
N PRO A 516 -29.07 1.95 2.77
CA PRO A 516 -29.58 2.03 4.14
C PRO A 516 -29.68 0.68 4.90
N PHE A 517 -29.69 -0.44 4.17
CA PHE A 517 -29.72 -1.80 4.72
C PHE A 517 -28.33 -2.35 5.07
N SER A 518 -27.25 -1.80 4.48
CA SER A 518 -25.88 -2.19 4.83
C SER A 518 -25.59 -1.87 6.30
N LEU A 519 -24.73 -2.66 6.98
CA LEU A 519 -24.28 -2.32 8.33
C LEU A 519 -23.31 -1.12 8.33
N GLY A 520 -22.62 -0.84 7.22
CA GLY A 520 -21.51 0.09 7.15
C GLY A 520 -20.34 -0.47 6.35
N GLN A 521 -19.15 0.09 6.56
CA GLN A 521 -17.94 -0.24 5.81
C GLN A 521 -16.68 -0.25 6.68
N PHE A 522 -15.63 -0.92 6.20
CA PHE A 522 -14.28 -0.86 6.74
C PHE A 522 -13.30 -0.40 5.65
N LEU A 523 -12.75 0.81 5.79
CA LEU A 523 -11.80 1.36 4.82
C LEU A 523 -10.50 0.57 4.79
N TRP A 524 -9.92 0.35 3.61
CA TRP A 524 -8.52 -0.01 3.42
C TRP A 524 -7.69 1.25 3.20
N THR A 525 -6.96 1.78 4.19
CA THR A 525 -6.88 1.41 5.62
C THR A 525 -7.04 2.66 6.50
N GLY A 526 -7.06 2.51 7.83
CA GLY A 526 -6.99 3.65 8.74
C GLY A 526 -5.60 4.27 8.76
N PHE A 527 -4.58 3.48 9.04
CA PHE A 527 -3.16 3.86 8.92
C PHE A 527 -2.45 3.12 7.79
N ASP A 528 -1.44 3.76 7.21
CA ASP A 528 -0.44 3.05 6.42
C ASP A 528 0.26 2.02 7.31
N TYR A 529 0.74 0.97 6.67
CA TYR A 529 1.48 -0.14 7.26
C TYR A 529 2.71 -0.44 6.40
N ILE A 530 3.64 -1.22 6.95
CA ILE A 530 4.86 -1.61 6.22
C ILE A 530 4.51 -2.76 5.25
N GLY A 531 5.12 -2.76 4.07
CA GLY A 531 4.78 -3.69 2.98
C GLY A 531 3.62 -3.20 2.10
N GLU A 532 3.22 -4.07 1.16
CA GLU A 532 2.16 -3.81 0.16
C GLU A 532 2.19 -2.40 -0.45
N PRO A 533 3.33 -1.95 -1.02
CA PRO A 533 3.57 -0.58 -1.48
C PRO A 533 2.85 -0.23 -2.80
N THR A 534 1.67 -0.79 -3.06
CA THR A 534 0.89 -0.53 -4.28
C THR A 534 0.69 0.98 -4.49
N PRO A 535 0.97 1.51 -5.69
CA PRO A 535 1.23 0.81 -6.95
C PRO A 535 2.71 0.53 -7.26
N TYR A 536 3.61 0.84 -6.34
CA TYR A 536 5.06 0.76 -6.48
C TYR A 536 5.65 -0.51 -5.85
N HIS A 537 6.98 -0.54 -5.72
CA HIS A 537 7.78 -1.56 -5.04
C HIS A 537 8.69 -0.91 -3.97
N THR A 538 8.15 0.08 -3.26
CA THR A 538 8.78 0.79 -2.12
C THR A 538 8.55 0.02 -0.81
N LYS A 539 8.78 0.59 0.38
CA LYS A 539 8.72 -0.21 1.63
C LYS A 539 7.40 -0.16 2.39
N ASN A 540 6.57 0.86 2.21
CA ASN A 540 5.31 1.07 2.96
C ASN A 540 4.12 1.23 2.02
N SER A 541 2.93 0.93 2.53
CA SER A 541 1.66 1.16 1.84
C SER A 541 1.36 2.65 1.64
N TYR A 542 0.41 2.96 0.75
CA TYR A 542 -0.09 4.32 0.49
C TYR A 542 -1.59 4.48 0.81
N PHE A 543 -2.23 3.47 1.40
CA PHE A 543 -3.70 3.38 1.54
C PHE A 543 -4.27 4.15 2.73
N GLY A 544 -3.48 4.33 3.78
CA GLY A 544 -3.91 4.86 5.05
C GLY A 544 -4.39 6.29 4.97
N GLN A 545 -5.38 6.62 5.79
CA GLN A 545 -5.81 8.01 6.00
C GLN A 545 -4.82 8.76 6.91
N LEU A 546 -4.02 8.02 7.66
CA LEU A 546 -2.81 8.46 8.36
C LEU A 546 -1.59 7.70 7.84
N ASP A 547 -0.41 8.31 7.87
CA ASP A 547 0.84 7.64 7.53
C ASP A 547 1.40 6.78 8.69
N THR A 548 2.47 6.02 8.45
CA THR A 548 3.11 5.15 9.45
C THR A 548 3.66 5.92 10.67
N ALA A 549 3.94 7.21 10.49
CA ALA A 549 4.40 8.12 11.54
C ALA A 549 3.25 8.75 12.35
N THR A 550 2.00 8.34 12.07
CA THR A 550 0.76 8.83 12.69
C THR A 550 0.37 10.26 12.32
N PHE A 551 0.85 10.78 11.19
CA PHE A 551 0.42 12.07 10.65
C PHE A 551 -0.78 11.90 9.72
N LYS A 552 -1.76 12.81 9.85
CA LYS A 552 -2.98 12.82 9.04
C LYS A 552 -2.66 13.18 7.58
N LYS A 553 -3.25 12.46 6.64
CA LYS A 553 -3.32 12.85 5.22
C LYS A 553 -4.62 13.62 4.97
N ASP A 554 -4.77 14.21 3.79
CA ASP A 554 -5.93 15.08 3.50
C ASP A 554 -7.27 14.33 3.49
N SER A 555 -7.24 13.06 3.09
CA SER A 555 -8.37 12.13 3.15
C SER A 555 -8.94 11.90 4.55
N PHE A 556 -8.12 11.98 5.61
CA PHE A 556 -8.58 11.92 7.00
C PHE A 556 -9.70 12.94 7.22
N TYR A 557 -9.52 14.15 6.72
CA TYR A 557 -10.46 15.25 6.89
C TYR A 557 -11.70 15.10 5.99
N ILE A 558 -11.59 14.40 4.85
CA ILE A 558 -12.75 14.05 4.01
C ILE A 558 -13.65 13.06 4.76
N TYR A 559 -13.09 12.02 5.38
CA TYR A 559 -13.86 11.08 6.19
C TYR A 559 -14.38 11.73 7.48
N GLN A 560 -13.59 12.57 8.15
CA GLN A 560 -14.06 13.34 9.30
C GLN A 560 -15.27 14.20 8.94
N ALA A 561 -15.24 14.89 7.80
CA ALA A 561 -16.37 15.66 7.30
C ALA A 561 -17.62 14.80 7.05
N GLY A 562 -17.44 13.57 6.53
CA GLY A 562 -18.54 12.64 6.25
C GLY A 562 -19.08 11.88 7.47
N TRP A 563 -18.31 11.76 8.55
CA TRP A 563 -18.62 10.90 9.70
C TRP A 563 -18.87 11.64 11.01
N THR A 564 -18.67 12.95 11.06
CA THR A 564 -18.91 13.78 12.26
C THR A 564 -20.01 14.81 12.03
N ASP A 565 -20.65 15.25 13.10
CA ASP A 565 -21.71 16.28 13.06
C ASP A 565 -21.12 17.66 13.39
N TYR A 566 -21.29 18.64 12.48
CA TYR A 566 -20.81 20.02 12.66
C TYR A 566 -21.39 20.72 13.90
N LYS A 567 -22.53 20.26 14.43
CA LYS A 567 -23.11 20.83 15.66
C LYS A 567 -22.33 20.47 16.91
N THR A 568 -21.61 19.35 16.88
CA THR A 568 -20.81 18.87 18.01
C THR A 568 -19.31 19.04 17.76
N ASN A 569 -18.87 18.85 16.52
CA ASN A 569 -17.47 18.89 16.10
C ASN A 569 -17.33 19.64 14.76
N PRO A 570 -17.55 20.97 14.71
CA PRO A 570 -17.42 21.74 13.47
C PRO A 570 -15.98 21.70 12.95
N MET A 571 -15.79 21.37 11.68
CA MET A 571 -14.46 21.32 11.07
C MET A 571 -14.45 21.85 9.64
N ILE A 572 -13.28 22.32 9.21
CA ILE A 572 -12.97 22.66 7.81
C ILE A 572 -11.48 22.41 7.61
N HIS A 573 -11.10 21.89 6.44
CA HIS A 573 -9.72 21.64 6.06
C HIS A 573 -9.51 22.06 4.61
N ILE A 574 -8.42 22.79 4.35
CA ILE A 574 -8.01 23.22 3.00
C ILE A 574 -6.69 22.56 2.60
N PHE A 575 -6.66 22.06 1.37
CA PHE A 575 -5.46 21.47 0.76
C PHE A 575 -5.39 21.85 -0.73
N PRO A 576 -4.19 22.05 -1.30
CA PRO A 576 -2.85 21.74 -0.77
C PRO A 576 -2.24 22.81 0.17
N TYR A 577 -0.95 22.66 0.53
CA TYR A 577 -0.12 23.77 1.05
C TYR A 577 0.00 24.90 0.01
N TRP A 578 0.50 26.09 0.36
CA TRP A 578 0.48 27.26 -0.56
C TRP A 578 1.87 27.79 -0.97
N ASP A 579 2.69 26.97 -1.63
CA ASP A 579 4.05 27.32 -2.10
C ASP A 579 4.38 26.66 -3.46
N PHE A 580 4.03 27.31 -4.58
CA PHE A 580 4.17 26.78 -5.95
C PHE A 580 4.90 27.75 -6.90
N ASN A 581 4.90 27.47 -8.20
CA ASN A 581 5.39 28.39 -9.24
C ASN A 581 4.39 29.53 -9.45
N GLU A 582 4.88 30.77 -9.57
CA GLU A 582 4.01 31.94 -9.81
C GLU A 582 3.14 31.71 -11.07
N GLY A 583 1.84 31.88 -10.93
CA GLY A 583 0.87 31.71 -12.02
C GLY A 583 0.52 30.26 -12.38
N GLN A 584 1.15 29.24 -11.78
CA GLN A 584 0.76 27.84 -11.97
C GLN A 584 -0.68 27.61 -11.53
N ILE A 585 -1.45 26.82 -12.29
CA ILE A 585 -2.83 26.51 -11.91
C ILE A 585 -2.86 25.44 -10.82
N ILE A 586 -3.41 25.79 -9.66
CA ILE A 586 -3.52 24.91 -8.50
C ILE A 586 -4.98 24.50 -8.29
N ASP A 587 -5.21 23.20 -8.17
CA ASP A 587 -6.47 22.64 -7.70
C ASP A 587 -6.54 22.75 -6.18
N VAL A 588 -7.36 23.68 -5.67
CA VAL A 588 -7.61 23.87 -4.24
C VAL A 588 -8.90 23.17 -3.86
N ARG A 589 -8.82 22.29 -2.86
CA ARG A 589 -9.95 21.53 -2.32
C ARG A 589 -10.21 21.90 -0.87
N VAL A 590 -11.49 21.94 -0.51
CA VAL A 590 -11.94 22.28 0.84
C VAL A 590 -13.03 21.30 1.27
N CYS A 591 -12.77 20.54 2.34
CA CYS A 591 -13.76 19.66 2.95
C CYS A 591 -14.21 20.21 4.32
N SER A 592 -15.48 20.06 4.63
CA SER A 592 -16.09 20.52 5.89
C SER A 592 -17.37 19.74 6.14
N ASN A 593 -17.71 19.45 7.40
CA ASN A 593 -19.02 18.92 7.77
C ASN A 593 -20.12 20.01 7.83
N ALA A 594 -19.78 21.28 7.59
CA ALA A 594 -20.71 22.40 7.59
C ALA A 594 -21.56 22.43 6.30
N PRO A 595 -22.77 23.00 6.36
CA PRO A 595 -23.65 23.09 5.18
C PRO A 595 -23.16 24.05 4.10
N ARG A 596 -22.25 24.98 4.41
CA ARG A 596 -21.71 25.94 3.44
C ARG A 596 -20.26 26.30 3.73
N ILE A 597 -19.48 26.46 2.67
CA ILE A 597 -18.09 26.94 2.73
C ILE A 597 -17.83 28.11 1.78
N GLU A 598 -16.85 28.93 2.14
CA GLU A 598 -16.29 30.02 1.32
C GLU A 598 -14.77 29.89 1.26
N LEU A 599 -14.19 30.11 0.08
CA LEU A 599 -12.76 30.19 -0.13
C LEU A 599 -12.35 31.62 -0.47
N GLN A 600 -11.32 32.13 0.20
CA GLN A 600 -10.73 33.45 -0.03
C GLN A 600 -9.24 33.34 -0.37
N LEU A 601 -8.78 34.14 -1.33
CA LEU A 601 -7.37 34.39 -1.61
C LEU A 601 -7.06 35.85 -1.31
N ASN A 602 -6.12 36.10 -0.40
CA ASN A 602 -5.71 37.46 0.00
C ASN A 602 -6.90 38.36 0.43
N GLY A 603 -7.89 37.75 1.08
CA GLY A 603 -9.09 38.42 1.56
C GLY A 603 -10.19 38.63 0.51
N VAL A 604 -9.99 38.19 -0.73
CA VAL A 604 -10.99 38.25 -1.80
C VAL A 604 -11.63 36.88 -1.98
N THR A 605 -12.96 36.81 -1.95
CA THR A 605 -13.71 35.58 -2.20
C THR A 605 -13.45 35.06 -3.60
N VAL A 606 -12.95 33.81 -3.68
CA VAL A 606 -12.78 33.05 -4.91
C VAL A 606 -14.08 32.35 -5.29
N GLY A 607 -14.77 31.78 -4.31
CA GLY A 607 -16.05 31.11 -4.52
C GLY A 607 -16.65 30.54 -3.24
N THR A 608 -17.89 30.07 -3.34
CA THR A 608 -18.62 29.39 -2.25
C THR A 608 -19.17 28.06 -2.74
N HIS A 609 -19.36 27.11 -1.83
CA HIS A 609 -19.97 25.81 -2.12
C HIS A 609 -20.93 25.43 -0.98
N ASP A 610 -22.16 25.07 -1.33
CA ASP A 610 -23.16 24.54 -0.40
C ASP A 610 -23.09 23.00 -0.43
N ILE A 611 -23.03 22.38 0.74
CA ILE A 611 -22.81 20.93 0.90
C ILE A 611 -24.09 20.29 1.43
N ASP A 612 -24.66 19.36 0.64
CA ASP A 612 -25.77 18.52 1.07
C ASP A 612 -25.27 17.10 1.38
N PHE A 613 -25.00 16.83 2.65
CA PHE A 613 -24.56 15.51 3.09
C PHE A 613 -25.62 14.41 2.96
N LYS A 614 -26.91 14.76 2.90
CA LYS A 614 -28.00 13.78 2.87
C LYS A 614 -28.30 13.29 1.46
N HIS A 615 -28.32 14.21 0.49
CA HIS A 615 -28.74 13.90 -0.89
C HIS A 615 -27.76 14.38 -1.96
N GLY A 616 -26.77 15.20 -1.61
CA GLY A 616 -25.76 15.69 -2.54
C GLY A 616 -24.78 14.61 -2.97
N ASN A 617 -24.17 14.83 -4.14
CA ASN A 617 -23.14 13.98 -4.74
C ASN A 617 -21.76 14.64 -4.75
N GLN A 618 -21.65 15.90 -4.29
CA GLN A 618 -20.40 16.62 -4.15
C GLN A 618 -20.24 16.99 -2.67
N LEU A 619 -19.28 16.35 -2.00
CA LEU A 619 -19.04 16.52 -0.56
C LEU A 619 -17.85 17.47 -0.26
N VAL A 620 -17.12 17.88 -1.30
CA VAL A 620 -15.88 18.66 -1.20
C VAL A 620 -15.91 19.78 -2.23
N GLY A 621 -15.66 21.01 -1.79
CA GLY A 621 -15.50 22.17 -2.66
C GLY A 621 -14.18 22.10 -3.42
N TRP A 622 -14.18 22.54 -4.67
CA TRP A 622 -13.01 22.49 -5.54
C TRP A 622 -12.95 23.69 -6.49
N TRP A 623 -11.77 24.32 -6.56
CA TRP A 623 -11.49 25.48 -7.41
C TRP A 623 -10.12 25.35 -8.07
N LYS A 624 -9.99 25.89 -9.28
CA LYS A 624 -8.70 26.08 -9.96
C LYS A 624 -8.27 27.54 -9.84
N ILE A 625 -7.11 27.78 -9.24
CA ILE A 625 -6.65 29.12 -8.92
C ILE A 625 -5.18 29.26 -9.36
N PRO A 626 -4.82 30.30 -10.14
CA PRO A 626 -3.41 30.58 -10.39
C PRO A 626 -2.72 30.92 -9.06
N TYR A 627 -1.60 30.25 -8.77
CA TYR A 627 -0.83 30.51 -7.57
C TYR A 627 -0.34 31.96 -7.56
N GLN A 628 -0.60 32.61 -6.43
CA GLN A 628 -0.09 33.92 -6.07
C GLN A 628 0.36 33.84 -4.61
N GLU A 629 1.57 34.34 -4.31
CA GLU A 629 2.06 34.43 -2.94
C GLU A 629 1.05 35.14 -2.02
N GLY A 630 0.76 34.54 -0.86
CA GLY A 630 -0.17 35.12 0.10
C GLY A 630 -0.87 34.12 1.00
N VAL A 631 -2.16 34.36 1.23
CA VAL A 631 -2.98 33.62 2.21
C VAL A 631 -4.24 33.07 1.55
N LEU A 632 -4.39 31.75 1.58
CA LEU A 632 -5.67 31.09 1.36
C LEU A 632 -6.39 30.89 2.68
N LYS A 633 -7.67 31.23 2.72
CA LYS A 633 -8.54 31.05 3.89
C LYS A 633 -9.84 30.39 3.49
N ALA A 634 -10.16 29.29 4.14
CA ALA A 634 -11.45 28.62 4.03
C ALA A 634 -12.31 28.96 5.26
N ILE A 635 -13.61 29.18 5.05
CA ILE A 635 -14.57 29.56 6.10
C ILE A 635 -15.81 28.66 6.00
N ALA A 636 -16.17 28.00 7.10
CA ALA A 636 -17.38 27.18 7.22
C ALA A 636 -18.49 27.94 7.93
N TYR A 637 -19.71 27.81 7.40
CA TYR A 637 -20.91 28.45 7.90
C TYR A 637 -21.98 27.42 8.26
N ASP A 638 -22.70 27.66 9.36
CA ASP A 638 -23.92 26.91 9.67
C ASP A 638 -25.12 27.34 8.80
N GLU A 639 -26.26 26.69 9.00
CA GLU A 639 -27.50 26.97 8.26
C GLU A 639 -28.05 28.39 8.46
N THR A 640 -27.57 29.12 9.46
CA THR A 640 -27.97 30.52 9.75
C THR A 640 -27.02 31.54 9.11
N GLY A 641 -25.92 31.08 8.51
CA GLY A 641 -24.86 31.94 7.98
C GLY A 641 -23.84 32.39 9.02
N LYS A 642 -23.77 31.75 10.19
CA LYS A 642 -22.74 32.03 11.20
C LYS A 642 -21.48 31.23 10.92
N ILE A 643 -20.32 31.86 11.05
CA ILE A 643 -19.01 31.19 10.95
C ILE A 643 -18.83 30.23 12.13
N ILE A 644 -18.54 28.96 11.84
CA ILE A 644 -18.34 27.90 12.85
C ILE A 644 -16.93 27.29 12.83
N ALA A 645 -16.22 27.37 11.71
CA ALA A 645 -14.82 26.95 11.61
C ALA A 645 -14.08 27.72 10.50
N THR A 646 -12.75 27.81 10.61
CA THR A 646 -11.87 28.39 9.57
C THR A 646 -10.56 27.64 9.50
N ASP A 647 -9.99 27.51 8.30
CA ASP A 647 -8.65 26.98 8.08
C ASP A 647 -7.86 27.89 7.14
N VAL A 648 -6.53 27.94 7.28
CA VAL A 648 -5.65 28.90 6.61
C VAL A 648 -4.37 28.23 6.12
N LYS A 649 -4.02 28.48 4.85
CA LYS A 649 -2.71 28.15 4.27
C LYS A 649 -2.00 29.42 3.86
N ARG A 650 -0.70 29.48 4.13
CA ARG A 650 0.16 30.64 3.86
C ARG A 650 1.31 30.22 2.99
N SER A 651 1.72 31.10 2.09
CA SER A 651 3.04 30.99 1.47
C SER A 651 4.13 31.13 2.53
N PHE A 652 5.17 30.32 2.41
CA PHE A 652 6.28 30.24 3.35
C PHE A 652 7.61 30.30 2.60
N LYS A 653 8.67 30.72 3.29
CA LYS A 653 10.04 30.74 2.77
C LYS A 653 10.82 29.52 3.27
N ASP A 654 12.14 29.51 3.04
CA ASP A 654 13.00 28.41 3.49
C ASP A 654 13.04 28.30 5.02
N ALA A 655 13.17 27.06 5.50
CA ALA A 655 13.27 26.73 6.91
C ALA A 655 14.41 27.51 7.61
N LYS A 656 14.13 27.99 8.82
CA LYS A 656 15.09 28.69 9.69
C LYS A 656 15.16 28.12 11.10
N ARG A 657 14.07 27.59 11.63
CA ARG A 657 13.97 27.11 13.02
C ARG A 657 13.33 25.73 13.07
N ILE A 658 13.82 24.90 13.99
CA ILE A 658 13.23 23.59 14.34
C ILE A 658 12.24 23.79 15.48
N CYS A 659 11.05 23.23 15.34
CA CYS A 659 9.99 23.24 16.34
C CYS A 659 9.73 21.82 16.84
N LEU A 660 9.59 21.66 18.16
CA LEU A 660 9.38 20.38 18.83
C LEU A 660 8.05 20.44 19.58
N GLU A 661 7.16 19.49 19.33
CA GLU A 661 5.86 19.38 19.98
C GLU A 661 5.68 17.95 20.50
N ALA A 662 5.64 17.78 21.82
CA ALA A 662 5.38 16.49 22.45
C ALA A 662 3.87 16.30 22.66
N ASP A 663 3.36 15.09 22.42
CA ASP A 663 1.95 14.78 22.66
C ASP A 663 1.56 14.78 24.15
N LYS A 664 2.56 14.63 25.03
CA LYS A 664 2.45 14.85 26.47
C LYS A 664 3.81 15.24 27.06
N GLU A 665 3.80 15.98 28.16
CA GLU A 665 5.01 16.46 28.84
C GLU A 665 5.56 15.47 29.89
N VAL A 666 4.72 14.52 30.32
CA VAL A 666 5.03 13.58 31.40
C VAL A 666 4.93 12.14 30.91
N LEU A 667 5.96 11.37 31.22
CA LEU A 667 6.11 9.95 30.94
C LEU A 667 6.12 9.16 32.25
N VAL A 668 5.53 7.96 32.26
CA VAL A 668 5.63 7.07 33.42
C VAL A 668 6.87 6.19 33.28
N ALA A 669 7.76 6.21 34.28
CA ALA A 669 9.00 5.42 34.30
C ALA A 669 8.74 3.92 34.56
N ASN A 670 8.02 3.27 33.64
CA ASN A 670 7.62 1.87 33.73
C ASN A 670 8.23 1.00 32.61
N GLY A 671 9.14 1.56 31.80
CA GLY A 671 9.76 0.88 30.65
C GLY A 671 8.89 0.73 29.40
N LEU A 672 7.57 0.94 29.51
CA LEU A 672 6.57 0.66 28.46
C LEU A 672 5.91 1.91 27.89
N ASP A 673 5.81 2.98 28.69
CA ASP A 673 5.15 4.22 28.27
C ASP A 673 5.97 4.96 27.20
N LEU A 674 5.27 5.72 26.35
CA LEU A 674 5.84 6.43 25.22
C LEU A 674 5.40 7.91 25.21
N ILE A 675 6.30 8.78 24.80
CA ILE A 675 6.03 10.15 24.32
C ILE A 675 6.33 10.20 22.83
N PHE A 676 5.46 10.86 22.07
CA PHE A 676 5.63 11.13 20.65
C PHE A 676 5.97 12.60 20.46
N VAL A 677 7.18 12.88 19.97
CA VAL A 677 7.66 14.24 19.70
C VAL A 677 7.62 14.50 18.20
N GLU A 678 6.70 15.36 17.77
CA GLU A 678 6.62 15.87 16.41
C GLU A 678 7.71 16.94 16.20
N ILE A 679 8.51 16.74 15.16
CA ILE A 679 9.56 17.63 14.72
C ILE A 679 9.09 18.31 13.43
N THR A 680 8.98 19.64 13.47
CA THR A 680 8.62 20.47 12.31
C THR A 680 9.64 21.60 12.15
N VAL A 681 9.49 22.38 11.07
CA VAL A 681 10.30 23.57 10.84
C VAL A 681 9.47 24.76 10.40
N GLU A 682 9.95 25.94 10.79
CA GLU A 682 9.35 27.23 10.45
C GLU A 682 10.33 28.12 9.69
N ASP A 683 9.80 28.99 8.85
CA ASP A 683 10.55 30.05 8.19
C ASP A 683 10.87 31.23 9.14
N GLU A 684 11.49 32.28 8.59
CA GLU A 684 11.82 33.49 9.35
C GLU A 684 10.60 34.23 9.91
N ASN A 685 9.43 34.08 9.26
CA ASN A 685 8.17 34.71 9.63
C ASN A 685 7.31 33.85 10.58
N GLY A 686 7.77 32.65 10.93
CA GLY A 686 7.04 31.70 11.78
C GLY A 686 5.97 30.90 11.03
N ASN A 687 6.01 30.86 9.70
CA ASN A 687 5.14 29.96 8.94
C ASN A 687 5.74 28.56 8.90
N LYS A 688 4.92 27.53 9.11
CA LYS A 688 5.34 26.13 8.91
C LYS A 688 5.74 25.89 7.46
N VAL A 689 6.89 25.28 7.23
CA VAL A 689 7.37 24.94 5.88
C VAL A 689 6.90 23.54 5.51
N GLU A 690 5.69 23.45 4.97
CA GLU A 690 4.95 22.18 4.79
C GLU A 690 5.52 21.24 3.70
N ASN A 691 6.53 21.69 2.95
CA ASN A 691 7.29 20.84 2.00
C ASN A 691 8.76 20.66 2.41
N ALA A 692 9.14 21.00 3.66
CA ALA A 692 10.51 20.84 4.11
C ALA A 692 10.95 19.37 4.21
N ASN A 693 12.21 19.12 3.87
CA ASN A 693 12.81 17.80 3.84
C ASN A 693 14.22 17.76 4.47
N ASN A 694 14.49 18.68 5.40
CA ASN A 694 15.78 18.79 6.06
C ASN A 694 16.15 17.49 6.79
N ARG A 695 17.44 17.13 6.74
CA ARG A 695 18.06 16.07 7.53
C ARG A 695 18.21 16.52 8.98
N VAL A 696 17.58 15.83 9.91
CA VAL A 696 17.71 16.13 11.34
C VAL A 696 18.42 15.01 12.09
N PHE A 697 19.05 15.35 13.21
CA PHE A 697 19.67 14.43 14.17
C PHE A 697 18.98 14.59 15.51
N VAL A 698 18.57 13.47 16.11
CA VAL A 698 17.83 13.44 17.38
C VAL A 698 18.69 12.77 18.43
N ASN A 699 18.97 13.49 19.51
CA ASN A 699 19.66 12.99 20.69
C ASN A 699 18.70 13.00 21.89
N VAL A 700 18.68 11.90 22.65
CA VAL A 700 17.82 11.76 23.84
C VAL A 700 18.68 11.35 25.01
N SER A 701 18.61 12.12 26.10
CA SER A 701 19.37 11.87 27.32
C SER A 701 18.48 11.92 28.56
N GLY A 702 18.97 11.35 29.68
CA GLY A 702 18.23 11.25 30.93
C GLY A 702 17.31 10.02 31.00
N ALA A 703 16.14 10.18 31.61
CA ALA A 703 15.19 9.10 31.95
C ALA A 703 14.34 8.58 30.76
N GLY A 704 14.76 8.89 29.53
CA GLY A 704 14.10 8.49 28.29
C GLY A 704 15.06 7.81 27.31
N ARG A 705 14.51 7.12 26.32
CA ARG A 705 15.26 6.44 25.26
C ARG A 705 14.57 6.63 23.91
N LEU A 706 15.32 7.03 22.89
CA LEU A 706 14.82 7.04 21.51
C LEU A 706 14.63 5.59 21.04
N VAL A 707 13.44 5.24 20.54
CA VAL A 707 13.12 3.88 20.08
C VAL A 707 12.57 3.81 18.65
N GLY A 708 12.42 4.96 18.00
CA GLY A 708 11.94 5.04 16.63
C GLY A 708 12.00 6.46 16.05
N LEU A 709 12.35 6.56 14.77
CA LEU A 709 12.18 7.76 13.94
C LEU A 709 11.36 7.39 12.71
N ASP A 710 10.30 8.15 12.42
CA ASP A 710 9.46 7.92 11.24
C ASP A 710 8.94 9.23 10.64
N ASN A 711 8.93 9.32 9.32
CA ASN A 711 8.36 10.45 8.58
C ASN A 711 7.20 10.04 7.65
N GLY A 712 6.86 8.75 7.55
CA GLY A 712 5.78 8.27 6.69
C GLY A 712 6.11 8.20 5.20
N ASP A 713 7.35 8.53 4.78
CA ASP A 713 7.76 8.40 3.39
C ASP A 713 8.10 6.94 3.06
N SER A 714 7.27 6.32 2.21
CA SER A 714 7.50 4.96 1.72
C SER A 714 8.79 4.81 0.91
N THR A 715 9.35 5.92 0.41
CA THR A 715 10.56 5.93 -0.41
C THR A 715 11.84 6.27 0.38
N ASP A 716 11.73 6.51 1.69
CA ASP A 716 12.84 6.81 2.59
C ASP A 716 13.29 5.52 3.31
N PHE A 717 14.42 4.98 2.85
CA PHE A 717 15.02 3.76 3.38
C PHE A 717 15.99 3.98 4.55
N ASP A 718 16.07 5.17 5.13
CA ASP A 718 16.80 5.33 6.40
C ASP A 718 16.18 4.44 7.48
N GLN A 719 17.01 4.00 8.43
CA GLN A 719 16.59 3.04 9.45
C GLN A 719 15.61 3.65 10.44
N TYR A 720 14.51 2.96 10.75
CA TYR A 720 13.59 3.33 11.83
C TYR A 720 14.30 3.41 13.19
N LYS A 721 15.32 2.55 13.38
CA LYS A 721 16.14 2.46 14.60
C LYS A 721 17.40 3.34 14.59
N GLY A 722 17.47 4.31 13.67
CA GLY A 722 18.55 5.29 13.56
C GLY A 722 18.38 6.52 14.46
N ILE A 723 19.38 7.41 14.49
CA ILE A 723 19.35 8.70 15.20
C ILE A 723 19.20 9.91 14.26
N SER A 724 19.08 9.67 12.95
CA SER A 724 18.94 10.72 11.94
C SER A 724 18.01 10.29 10.82
N ARG A 725 17.16 11.20 10.37
CA ARG A 725 16.20 11.01 9.27
C ARG A 725 15.89 12.36 8.61
N ARG A 726 15.47 12.37 7.35
CA ARG A 726 14.89 13.59 6.74
C ARG A 726 13.47 13.82 7.26
N LEU A 727 13.05 15.09 7.31
CA LEU A 727 11.63 15.40 7.32
C LEU A 727 11.00 14.94 6.00
N PHE A 728 9.73 14.56 6.02
CA PHE A 728 8.94 14.37 4.80
C PHE A 728 7.77 15.34 4.85
N ASN A 729 7.70 16.24 3.87
CA ASN A 729 6.69 17.30 3.79
C ASN A 729 6.47 17.99 5.14
N GLY A 730 7.58 18.50 5.69
CA GLY A 730 7.63 19.34 6.89
C GLY A 730 7.60 18.62 8.23
N ARG A 731 7.50 17.29 8.27
CA ARG A 731 7.28 16.53 9.52
C ARG A 731 8.18 15.31 9.69
N LEU A 732 8.55 15.03 10.93
CA LEU A 732 9.20 13.80 11.41
C LEU A 732 8.70 13.50 12.82
N MET A 733 8.51 12.22 13.13
CA MET A 733 8.14 11.72 14.46
C MET A 733 9.36 11.12 15.15
N ALA A 734 9.60 11.51 16.40
CA ALA A 734 10.52 10.84 17.30
C ALA A 734 9.76 10.17 18.44
N ILE A 735 9.97 8.86 18.63
CA ILE A 735 9.29 8.06 19.64
C ILE A 735 10.23 7.85 20.82
N ILE A 736 9.86 8.41 21.97
CA ILE A 736 10.64 8.36 23.21
C ILE A 736 9.98 7.39 24.17
N ALA A 737 10.65 6.28 24.47
CA ALA A 737 10.17 5.32 25.45
C ALA A 737 10.73 5.59 26.85
N ALA A 738 9.99 5.11 27.84
CA ALA A 738 10.33 5.16 29.24
C ALA A 738 11.59 4.33 29.54
N THR A 739 12.39 4.82 30.49
CA THR A 739 13.27 3.93 31.28
C THR A 739 12.51 3.41 32.49
N LEU A 740 13.17 2.66 33.38
CA LEU A 740 12.62 2.21 34.66
C LEU A 740 12.83 3.21 35.80
N GLU A 741 13.67 4.22 35.57
CA GLU A 741 14.04 5.21 36.59
C GLU A 741 13.37 6.56 36.28
N PRO A 742 12.76 7.22 37.27
CA PRO A 742 12.20 8.56 37.08
C PRO A 742 13.32 9.61 36.96
N GLY A 743 13.02 10.75 36.34
CA GLY A 743 13.98 11.85 36.15
C GLY A 743 13.67 12.73 34.94
N SER A 744 14.54 13.69 34.68
CA SER A 744 14.42 14.57 33.51
C SER A 744 14.77 13.84 32.22
N ILE A 745 14.13 14.25 31.12
CA ILE A 745 14.41 13.78 29.77
C ILE A 745 14.70 15.00 28.91
N THR A 746 15.86 15.04 28.28
CA THR A 746 16.20 16.08 27.30
C THR A 746 16.19 15.48 25.91
N VAL A 747 15.38 16.06 25.01
CA VAL A 747 15.38 15.73 23.58
C VAL A 747 15.99 16.91 22.82
N GLU A 748 17.10 16.68 22.14
CA GLU A 748 17.81 17.69 21.34
C GLU A 748 17.73 17.33 19.86
N VAL A 749 17.41 18.32 19.02
CA VAL A 749 17.31 18.15 17.58
C VAL A 749 18.16 19.18 16.86
N THR A 750 19.01 18.71 15.95
CA THR A 750 19.89 19.57 15.14
C THR A 750 19.74 19.26 13.66
N SER A 751 20.03 20.25 12.80
CA SER A 751 20.03 20.12 11.33
C SER A 751 21.04 21.10 10.76
N LYS A 752 21.77 20.70 9.72
CA LYS A 752 22.67 21.59 9.01
C LYS A 752 21.89 22.80 8.46
N GLY A 753 22.44 24.00 8.66
CA GLY A 753 21.83 25.26 8.21
C GLY A 753 20.66 25.79 9.05
N LEU A 754 20.22 25.07 10.09
CA LEU A 754 19.15 25.50 10.99
C LEU A 754 19.69 25.71 12.42
N LYS A 755 19.00 26.55 13.19
CA LYS A 755 19.25 26.64 14.63
C LYS A 755 18.70 25.39 15.33
N GLY A 756 19.55 24.69 16.09
CA GLY A 756 19.14 23.55 16.92
C GLY A 756 18.08 23.92 17.95
N SER A 757 17.30 22.92 18.37
CA SER A 757 16.21 23.07 19.32
C SER A 757 16.25 21.93 20.35
N SER A 758 15.71 22.18 21.55
CA SER A 758 15.56 21.15 22.57
C SER A 758 14.27 21.32 23.36
N ILE A 759 13.78 20.22 23.92
CA ILE A 759 12.63 20.20 24.83
C ILE A 759 13.00 19.35 26.06
N GLU A 760 12.57 19.83 27.22
CA GLU A 760 12.71 19.16 28.51
C GLU A 760 11.37 18.52 28.88
N LEU A 761 11.39 17.22 29.20
CA LEU A 761 10.25 16.41 29.59
C LEU A 761 10.56 15.74 30.93
N GLN A 762 9.55 15.11 31.55
CA GLN A 762 9.72 14.47 32.86
C GLN A 762 9.22 13.03 32.87
N ALA A 763 10.02 12.13 33.43
CA ALA A 763 9.61 10.78 33.80
C ALA A 763 9.25 10.73 35.29
N ILE A 764 7.99 10.40 35.61
CA ILE A 764 7.51 10.25 36.99
C ILE A 764 7.53 8.78 37.42
N PRO A 765 7.63 8.49 38.73
CA PRO A 765 7.50 7.14 39.24
C PRO A 765 6.16 6.51 38.85
N SER A 766 6.18 5.22 38.51
CA SER A 766 4.96 4.41 38.37
C SER A 766 4.25 4.29 39.71
N GLU A 767 2.91 4.44 39.73
CA GLU A 767 2.09 4.28 40.94
C GLU A 767 2.26 2.91 41.60
N HIS A 768 2.60 1.90 40.80
CA HIS A 768 2.83 0.51 41.25
C HIS A 768 4.31 0.17 41.44
N GLY A 769 5.21 1.17 41.37
CA GLY A 769 6.66 0.95 41.40
C GLY A 769 7.19 0.34 40.09
N VAL A 770 8.41 -0.21 40.15
CA VAL A 770 9.04 -0.92 39.03
C VAL A 770 8.19 -2.14 38.68
N ILE A 771 7.73 -2.22 37.43
CA ILE A 771 6.93 -3.35 36.94
C ILE A 771 7.84 -4.56 36.81
N GLU A 772 7.55 -5.62 37.57
CA GLU A 772 8.25 -6.90 37.47
C GLU A 772 8.07 -7.50 36.07
N GLY A 773 9.13 -8.09 35.52
CA GLY A 773 9.08 -8.75 34.22
C GLY A 773 9.21 -7.82 33.01
N VAL A 774 9.59 -6.54 33.18
CA VAL A 774 9.86 -5.59 32.08
C VAL A 774 11.36 -5.26 32.02
N SER A 775 11.90 -5.16 30.80
CA SER A 775 13.21 -4.53 30.55
C SER A 775 13.08 -3.32 29.62
N ALA A 776 14.03 -2.39 29.72
CA ALA A 776 14.05 -1.13 28.96
C ALA A 776 15.47 -0.80 28.47
N ASN A 777 16.12 -1.76 27.81
CA ASN A 777 17.52 -1.70 27.41
C ASN A 777 17.73 -1.13 26.00
N THR A 778 16.76 -1.34 25.11
CA THR A 778 16.87 -1.05 23.67
C THR A 778 16.82 0.45 23.42
N ARG A 779 17.79 0.94 22.64
CA ARG A 779 17.90 2.34 22.21
C ARG A 779 18.27 2.41 20.74
N ASN A 780 17.79 3.42 20.03
CA ASN A 780 18.28 3.73 18.70
C ASN A 780 19.77 4.06 18.75
N LYS A 781 20.47 3.73 17.68
CA LYS A 781 21.92 3.94 17.52
C LYS A 781 22.21 4.60 16.18
N GLU A 782 23.45 5.03 15.99
CA GLU A 782 23.90 5.47 14.67
C GLU A 782 23.81 4.29 13.68
N MET A 783 23.19 4.55 12.54
CA MET A 783 22.97 3.59 11.46
C MET A 783 23.37 4.25 10.13
N PRO A 784 23.73 3.50 9.08
CA PRO A 784 24.07 4.08 7.79
C PRO A 784 22.98 5.01 7.25
N CYS A 785 23.38 6.17 6.72
CA CYS A 785 22.49 7.04 5.94
C CYS A 785 22.27 6.42 4.56
N VAL A 786 21.01 6.16 4.23
CA VAL A 786 20.60 5.59 2.95
C VAL A 786 20.06 6.69 2.02
N MET A 787 19.34 7.67 2.57
CA MET A 787 18.73 8.75 1.76
C MET A 787 19.62 10.00 1.70
N GLY A 788 20.45 10.15 0.67
CA GLY A 788 21.35 11.31 0.57
C GLY A 788 22.59 11.16 1.44
N SER A 789 22.92 12.13 2.28
CA SER A 789 24.09 12.07 3.16
C SER A 789 23.88 12.76 4.51
N PHE A 790 24.72 12.49 5.51
CA PHE A 790 24.59 13.15 6.83
C PHE A 790 24.88 14.65 6.80
N ASP A 791 25.78 15.11 5.93
CA ASP A 791 26.25 16.50 5.86
C ASP A 791 25.57 17.30 4.73
N GLU A 792 24.25 17.20 4.64
CA GLU A 792 23.46 17.73 3.52
C GLU A 792 22.57 18.92 3.87
N ILE A 793 22.26 19.73 2.85
CA ILE A 793 21.10 20.64 2.82
C ILE A 793 20.25 20.21 1.63
N PRO A 794 19.20 19.40 1.83
CA PRO A 794 18.39 18.87 0.74
C PRO A 794 17.73 19.99 -0.07
N LEU A 795 17.53 19.76 -1.36
CA LEU A 795 16.72 20.63 -2.22
C LEU A 795 15.26 20.45 -1.77
N ARG A 796 14.55 21.54 -1.50
CA ARG A 796 13.16 21.56 -1.02
C ARG A 796 12.18 21.86 -2.14
N LYS A 797 12.49 22.88 -2.95
CA LYS A 797 11.61 23.37 -4.02
C LYS A 797 12.43 23.73 -5.26
N ILE A 798 11.85 23.42 -6.42
CA ILE A 798 12.28 23.95 -7.73
C ILE A 798 11.22 24.95 -8.18
N GLU A 799 11.58 26.21 -8.37
CA GLU A 799 10.70 27.22 -8.94
C GLU A 799 10.98 27.40 -10.43
N LEU A 800 9.96 27.24 -11.27
CA LEU A 800 10.05 27.45 -12.71
C LEU A 800 9.61 28.86 -13.09
N VAL A 801 10.46 29.54 -13.87
CA VAL A 801 10.24 30.92 -14.31
C VAL A 801 10.32 30.99 -15.84
N SER A 802 9.26 31.50 -16.46
CA SER A 802 9.24 31.86 -17.88
C SER A 802 9.06 33.37 -18.05
N HIS A 803 10.11 34.06 -18.49
CA HIS A 803 10.07 35.52 -18.65
C HIS A 803 9.32 35.97 -19.90
N SER A 804 9.11 35.08 -20.87
CA SER A 804 8.47 35.39 -22.16
C SER A 804 7.00 34.94 -22.23
N GLY A 805 6.40 34.60 -21.09
CA GLY A 805 5.07 33.98 -21.01
C GLY A 805 5.09 32.49 -21.33
N ASN A 806 3.90 31.88 -21.39
CA ASN A 806 3.75 30.42 -21.54
C ASN A 806 3.04 30.00 -22.84
N VAL A 807 2.93 30.92 -23.81
CA VAL A 807 2.31 30.66 -25.11
C VAL A 807 3.38 30.69 -26.20
N ILE A 808 3.43 29.64 -27.01
CA ILE A 808 4.34 29.47 -28.15
C ILE A 808 3.52 29.50 -29.44
N ASP A 809 3.95 30.32 -30.39
CA ASP A 809 3.25 30.50 -31.67
C ASP A 809 4.28 30.70 -32.81
N PRO A 810 3.86 30.84 -34.08
CA PRO A 810 4.79 31.02 -35.19
C PRO A 810 5.69 32.26 -35.09
N SER A 811 5.28 33.28 -34.32
CA SER A 811 6.05 34.50 -34.09
C SER A 811 7.11 34.34 -32.99
N ASN A 812 6.88 33.41 -32.06
CA ASN A 812 7.80 33.07 -30.98
C ASN A 812 7.84 31.55 -30.75
N LYS A 813 8.65 30.85 -31.55
CA LYS A 813 8.70 29.37 -31.55
C LYS A 813 9.53 28.77 -30.42
N GLU A 814 10.27 29.60 -29.69
CA GLU A 814 11.25 29.15 -28.70
C GLU A 814 11.13 29.96 -27.42
N ILE A 815 11.05 29.28 -26.28
CA ILE A 815 11.01 29.92 -24.96
C ILE A 815 12.13 29.35 -24.08
N ILE A 816 12.73 30.21 -23.26
CA ILE A 816 13.68 29.79 -22.23
C ILE A 816 12.95 29.74 -20.89
N VAL A 817 12.99 28.59 -20.24
CA VAL A 817 12.48 28.38 -18.88
C VAL A 817 13.68 28.23 -17.94
N GLU A 818 13.63 28.91 -16.80
CA GLU A 818 14.67 28.87 -15.76
C GLU A 818 14.17 28.15 -14.52
N ALA A 819 15.01 27.30 -13.91
CA ALA A 819 14.79 26.66 -12.62
C ALA A 819 15.60 27.37 -11.53
N LYS A 820 14.92 27.89 -10.51
CA LYS A 820 15.53 28.37 -9.27
C LYS A 820 15.39 27.30 -8.20
N LEU A 821 16.46 27.09 -7.44
CA LEU A 821 16.55 26.03 -6.45
C LEU A 821 16.48 26.61 -5.05
N TYR A 822 15.65 26.02 -4.19
CA TYR A 822 15.43 26.47 -2.82
C TYR A 822 15.69 25.33 -1.81
N PRO A 823 16.51 25.57 -0.77
CA PRO A 823 17.27 26.80 -0.55
C PRO A 823 18.40 26.95 -1.57
N GLU A 824 18.82 28.19 -1.83
CA GLU A 824 19.84 28.49 -2.86
C GLU A 824 21.18 27.77 -2.61
N ASN A 825 21.50 27.50 -1.35
CA ASN A 825 22.70 26.80 -0.90
C ASN A 825 22.50 25.27 -0.74
N THR A 826 21.48 24.70 -1.38
CA THR A 826 21.27 23.25 -1.40
C THR A 826 22.50 22.48 -1.86
N SER A 827 22.69 21.29 -1.28
CA SER A 827 23.71 20.33 -1.69
C SER A 827 23.44 19.71 -3.07
N TYR A 828 22.19 19.75 -3.55
CA TYR A 828 21.78 19.04 -4.78
C TYR A 828 21.28 20.04 -5.83
N ARG A 829 22.10 20.26 -6.86
CA ARG A 829 21.83 21.25 -7.93
C ARG A 829 21.48 20.66 -9.29
N GLU A 830 21.59 19.35 -9.43
CA GLU A 830 21.30 18.65 -10.67
C GLU A 830 19.79 18.58 -10.89
N VAL A 831 19.38 18.89 -12.13
CA VAL A 831 17.99 18.87 -12.57
C VAL A 831 17.88 18.24 -13.95
N GLU A 832 16.74 17.59 -14.20
CA GLU A 832 16.39 17.01 -15.49
C GLU A 832 15.14 17.70 -16.03
N TRP A 833 15.09 17.92 -17.35
CA TRP A 833 14.02 18.67 -18.00
C TRP A 833 13.27 17.83 -19.03
N SER A 834 11.95 17.95 -19.05
CA SER A 834 11.09 17.28 -20.03
C SER A 834 9.85 18.11 -20.36
N ALA A 835 9.24 17.83 -21.51
CA ALA A 835 7.88 18.26 -21.81
C ALA A 835 6.96 17.06 -21.58
N VAL A 836 5.89 17.24 -20.81
CA VAL A 836 4.94 16.18 -20.46
C VAL A 836 3.50 16.64 -20.68
N ASN A 837 2.55 15.73 -20.78
CA ASN A 837 1.13 16.04 -20.72
C ASN A 837 0.66 16.17 -19.24
N ASP A 838 -0.63 16.38 -19.02
CA ASP A 838 -1.21 16.52 -17.67
C ASP A 838 -1.07 15.27 -16.79
N THR A 839 -0.86 14.09 -17.37
CA THR A 839 -0.62 12.82 -16.64
C THR A 839 0.86 12.54 -16.41
N GLY A 840 1.75 13.49 -16.72
CA GLY A 840 3.19 13.32 -16.57
C GLY A 840 3.85 12.43 -17.63
N ILE A 841 3.15 12.07 -18.71
CA ILE A 841 3.72 11.29 -19.82
C ILE A 841 4.45 12.23 -20.77
N LYS A 842 5.64 11.85 -21.24
CA LYS A 842 6.44 12.62 -22.20
C LYS A 842 5.59 13.02 -23.41
N SER A 843 5.56 14.32 -23.70
CA SER A 843 4.81 14.93 -24.79
C SER A 843 5.68 15.04 -26.05
N ASN A 844 5.08 14.79 -27.22
CA ASN A 844 5.69 15.01 -28.53
C ASN A 844 5.42 16.43 -29.08
N ILE A 845 4.65 17.25 -28.37
CA ILE A 845 4.26 18.60 -28.79
C ILE A 845 5.44 19.58 -28.71
N ALA A 846 6.41 19.33 -27.81
CA ALA A 846 7.56 20.21 -27.63
C ALA A 846 8.86 19.42 -27.41
N LYS A 847 9.94 19.94 -27.99
CA LYS A 847 11.31 19.49 -27.71
C LYS A 847 11.92 20.37 -26.63
N VAL A 848 12.58 19.72 -25.67
CA VAL A 848 13.29 20.39 -24.60
C VAL A 848 14.79 20.16 -24.76
N GLN A 849 15.55 21.24 -24.82
CA GLN A 849 17.01 21.22 -24.85
C GLN A 849 17.54 21.75 -23.50
N PRO A 850 18.03 20.87 -22.61
CA PRO A 850 18.60 21.27 -21.33
C PRO A 850 19.87 22.11 -21.50
N MET A 851 20.03 23.11 -20.65
CA MET A 851 21.17 24.03 -20.55
C MET A 851 21.53 24.26 -19.07
N GLY A 852 21.59 23.18 -18.28
CA GLY A 852 21.75 23.23 -16.83
C GLY A 852 20.44 23.63 -16.14
N LEU A 853 20.46 24.72 -15.36
CA LEU A 853 19.27 25.28 -14.70
C LEU A 853 18.35 26.05 -15.66
N LYS A 854 18.62 26.02 -16.97
CA LYS A 854 17.75 26.56 -18.00
C LYS A 854 17.41 25.48 -18.99
N ALA A 855 16.25 25.57 -19.61
CA ALA A 855 15.91 24.74 -20.74
C ALA A 855 15.32 25.58 -21.86
N LYS A 856 15.77 25.31 -23.08
CA LYS A 856 15.19 25.86 -24.29
C LYS A 856 14.06 24.93 -24.75
N VAL A 857 12.86 25.48 -24.85
CA VAL A 857 11.65 24.78 -25.24
C VAL A 857 11.29 25.20 -26.66
N THR A 858 11.09 24.24 -27.55
CA THR A 858 10.70 24.48 -28.94
C THR A 858 9.44 23.68 -29.23
N ALA A 859 8.33 24.36 -29.52
CA ALA A 859 7.10 23.67 -29.92
C ALA A 859 7.21 23.12 -31.34
N ILE A 860 6.72 21.90 -31.53
CA ILE A 860 6.72 21.14 -32.78
C ILE A 860 5.31 21.08 -33.37
N GLY A 861 4.28 21.04 -32.52
CA GLY A 861 2.88 21.06 -32.93
C GLY A 861 2.00 21.83 -31.95
N ASP A 862 0.72 21.86 -32.24
CA ASP A 862 -0.31 22.52 -31.45
C ASP A 862 -0.76 21.65 -30.28
N GLY A 863 -1.09 22.31 -29.17
CA GLY A 863 -1.66 21.66 -27.99
C GLY A 863 -1.11 22.21 -26.67
N GLU A 864 -1.58 21.61 -25.58
CA GLU A 864 -1.20 21.98 -24.21
C GLU A 864 -0.23 20.93 -23.65
N PHE A 865 0.80 21.40 -22.96
CA PHE A 865 1.81 20.56 -22.33
C PHE A 865 2.38 21.27 -21.10
N ARG A 866 3.10 20.54 -20.26
CA ARG A 866 3.78 21.06 -19.09
C ARG A 866 5.28 20.95 -19.30
N ILE A 867 6.01 22.01 -18.98
CA ILE A 867 7.46 21.90 -18.80
C ILE A 867 7.70 21.41 -17.39
N ARG A 868 8.32 20.24 -17.29
CA ARG A 868 8.65 19.57 -16.05
C ARG A 868 10.15 19.65 -15.80
N CYS A 869 10.49 19.93 -14.56
CA CYS A 869 11.85 19.93 -14.05
C CYS A 869 11.88 19.05 -12.79
N THR A 870 12.74 18.04 -12.79
CA THR A 870 12.85 17.08 -11.70
C THR A 870 14.23 17.14 -11.07
N SER A 871 14.35 16.66 -9.83
CA SER A 871 15.63 16.42 -9.18
C SER A 871 15.60 15.12 -8.38
N LYS A 872 16.73 14.42 -8.39
CA LYS A 872 16.92 13.20 -7.61
C LYS A 872 17.26 13.44 -6.14
N ASN A 873 17.61 14.68 -5.79
CA ASN A 873 17.79 15.17 -4.43
C ASN A 873 18.65 14.27 -3.51
N GLY A 874 19.77 13.78 -4.05
CA GLY A 874 20.71 12.90 -3.35
C GLY A 874 20.38 11.41 -3.40
N THR A 875 19.47 10.99 -4.27
CA THR A 875 19.14 9.58 -4.48
C THR A 875 19.30 9.19 -5.95
N GLU A 876 19.02 7.93 -6.30
CA GLU A 876 19.06 7.45 -7.70
C GLU A 876 17.77 7.73 -8.48
N LYS A 877 16.67 8.01 -7.77
CA LYS A 877 15.33 8.23 -8.33
C LYS A 877 14.89 9.68 -8.13
N THR A 878 13.92 10.13 -8.92
CA THR A 878 13.32 11.47 -8.74
C THR A 878 12.70 11.56 -7.34
N LYS A 879 12.89 12.70 -6.68
CA LYS A 879 12.29 13.01 -5.36
C LYS A 879 11.53 14.31 -5.34
N LEU A 880 11.76 15.17 -6.33
CA LEU A 880 11.08 16.44 -6.48
C LEU A 880 10.69 16.62 -7.94
N ILE A 881 9.44 17.03 -8.13
CA ILE A 881 8.86 17.38 -9.42
C ILE A 881 8.34 18.81 -9.31
N SER A 882 8.74 19.67 -10.24
CA SER A 882 8.12 20.98 -10.46
C SER A 882 7.71 21.09 -11.91
N GLN A 883 6.56 21.72 -12.16
CA GLN A 883 6.02 21.83 -13.50
C GLN A 883 5.21 23.12 -13.67
N LEU A 884 5.15 23.60 -14.92
CA LEU A 884 4.41 24.80 -15.31
C LEU A 884 3.72 24.57 -16.65
N GLU A 885 2.49 25.06 -16.79
CA GLU A 885 1.65 24.88 -17.99
C GLU A 885 2.08 25.77 -19.15
N PHE A 886 2.12 25.21 -20.36
CA PHE A 886 2.43 25.87 -21.64
C PHE A 886 1.41 25.49 -22.71
N LYS A 887 1.26 26.37 -23.70
CA LYS A 887 0.37 26.17 -24.85
C LYS A 887 1.06 26.52 -26.16
N ALA A 888 0.99 25.64 -27.15
CA ALA A 888 1.44 25.89 -28.50
C ALA A 888 0.24 26.00 -29.47
N THR A 889 0.28 26.99 -30.37
CA THR A 889 -0.80 27.23 -31.35
C THR A 889 -0.27 27.69 -32.70
N GLY A 890 -0.90 27.28 -33.81
CA GLY A 890 -0.56 27.69 -35.16
C GLY A 890 0.62 26.96 -35.81
N LEU A 891 1.04 25.81 -35.28
CA LEU A 891 2.18 25.00 -35.73
C LEU A 891 1.77 23.69 -36.42
N GLY A 892 0.52 23.25 -36.30
CA GLY A 892 0.00 22.02 -36.91
C GLY A 892 0.04 20.80 -35.98
N VAL A 893 -0.19 19.61 -36.54
CA VAL A 893 -0.31 18.36 -35.75
C VAL A 893 1.08 17.78 -35.43
N ALA A 894 1.29 17.38 -34.17
CA ALA A 894 2.47 16.61 -33.76
C ALA A 894 2.22 15.11 -33.94
N TYR A 895 3.17 14.40 -34.54
CA TYR A 895 3.07 12.96 -34.80
C TYR A 895 3.79 12.14 -33.72
N LYS A 896 3.25 10.96 -33.39
CA LYS A 896 3.87 9.99 -32.49
C LYS A 896 4.89 9.16 -33.27
N ASN A 897 6.07 8.93 -32.68
CA ASN A 897 7.13 8.11 -33.29
C ASN A 897 6.93 6.64 -32.87
N PRO A 898 6.56 5.72 -33.79
CA PRO A 898 6.33 4.31 -33.44
C PRO A 898 7.61 3.55 -33.05
N TYR A 899 8.78 4.11 -33.36
CA TYR A 899 10.08 3.52 -33.04
C TYR A 899 10.63 3.98 -31.68
N GLU A 900 9.85 4.79 -30.95
CA GLU A 900 10.01 5.05 -29.53
C GLU A 900 8.85 4.40 -28.77
N PHE A 901 9.01 4.17 -27.47
CA PHE A 901 7.94 3.58 -26.68
C PHE A 901 6.75 4.54 -26.57
N ILE A 902 5.60 4.14 -27.10
CA ILE A 902 4.33 4.87 -26.98
C ILE A 902 3.59 4.29 -25.77
N SER A 903 3.51 5.08 -24.69
CA SER A 903 2.75 4.71 -23.50
C SER A 903 1.27 4.56 -23.83
N ALA A 904 0.62 3.55 -23.22
CA ALA A 904 -0.80 3.33 -23.39
C ALA A 904 -1.65 4.48 -22.82
N GLY A 905 -1.14 5.24 -21.85
CA GLY A 905 -1.80 6.44 -21.33
C GLY A 905 -1.87 7.60 -22.34
N LEU A 906 -1.26 7.48 -23.53
CA LEU A 906 -1.38 8.43 -24.64
C LEU A 906 -2.46 8.05 -25.65
N TYR A 907 -3.42 7.19 -25.28
CA TYR A 907 -4.54 6.85 -26.15
C TYR A 907 -5.35 8.09 -26.53
N ASP A 908 -5.78 8.15 -27.79
CA ASP A 908 -6.61 9.24 -28.33
C ASP A 908 -8.10 8.86 -28.35
N TYR A 909 -8.38 7.55 -28.35
CA TYR A 909 -9.72 6.97 -28.36
C TYR A 909 -9.85 5.83 -27.36
N SER A 910 -11.03 5.73 -26.74
CA SER A 910 -11.40 4.54 -25.97
C SER A 910 -12.89 4.21 -26.08
N LYS A 911 -13.20 2.93 -25.93
CA LYS A 911 -14.57 2.39 -25.79
C LYS A 911 -14.55 1.30 -24.72
N GLY A 912 -15.58 1.25 -23.89
CA GLY A 912 -15.65 0.33 -22.74
C GLY A 912 -15.01 0.94 -21.48
N GLU A 913 -14.84 0.13 -20.44
CA GLU A 913 -14.20 0.59 -19.20
C GLU A 913 -12.67 0.64 -19.35
N ILE A 914 -12.09 1.77 -18.93
CA ILE A 914 -10.65 1.96 -18.81
C ILE A 914 -10.35 2.59 -17.45
N GLY A 915 -9.47 1.95 -16.69
CA GLY A 915 -8.86 2.49 -15.48
C GLY A 915 -7.39 2.84 -15.68
N SER A 916 -6.80 3.49 -14.67
CA SER A 916 -5.37 3.74 -14.65
C SER A 916 -4.58 2.44 -14.45
N GLY A 917 -3.58 2.21 -15.28
CA GLY A 917 -2.58 1.17 -15.10
C GLY A 917 -1.32 1.73 -14.45
N ASN A 918 -0.47 0.84 -13.91
CA ASN A 918 0.82 1.24 -13.36
C ASN A 918 1.76 1.74 -14.47
N GLU A 919 2.82 2.45 -14.08
CA GLU A 919 3.85 2.93 -15.00
C GLU A 919 3.28 3.76 -16.18
N LYS A 920 2.24 4.55 -15.90
CA LYS A 920 1.54 5.40 -16.87
C LYS A 920 0.82 4.60 -17.99
N GLY A 921 0.56 3.32 -17.77
CA GLY A 921 -0.26 2.47 -18.63
C GLY A 921 -1.77 2.60 -18.36
N ILE A 922 -2.54 1.65 -18.88
CA ILE A 922 -4.00 1.56 -18.67
C ILE A 922 -4.39 0.17 -18.20
N ALA A 923 -5.56 0.05 -17.57
CA ALA A 923 -6.20 -1.21 -17.21
C ALA A 923 -7.56 -1.32 -17.92
N THR A 924 -7.85 -2.46 -18.56
CA THR A 924 -9.14 -2.70 -19.22
C THR A 924 -10.21 -3.17 -18.24
N GLY A 925 -11.48 -3.16 -18.67
CA GLY A 925 -12.61 -3.65 -17.87
C GLY A 925 -12.53 -5.15 -17.56
N ARG A 926 -13.20 -5.58 -16.48
CA ARG A 926 -13.31 -7.01 -16.12
C ARG A 926 -14.18 -7.80 -17.10
N GLU A 927 -15.22 -7.16 -17.62
CA GLU A 927 -16.18 -7.76 -18.56
C GLU A 927 -16.40 -6.82 -19.74
N GLY A 928 -16.80 -7.41 -20.88
CA GLY A 928 -17.12 -6.66 -22.09
C GLY A 928 -15.90 -6.35 -22.97
N GLU A 929 -16.15 -5.59 -24.03
CA GLU A 929 -15.13 -5.17 -25.00
C GLU A 929 -14.53 -3.83 -24.58
N THR A 930 -13.20 -3.77 -24.47
CA THR A 930 -12.44 -2.54 -24.34
C THR A 930 -11.64 -2.28 -25.61
N GLN A 931 -11.84 -1.12 -26.24
CA GLN A 931 -11.04 -0.66 -27.38
C GLN A 931 -10.17 0.51 -26.96
N VAL A 932 -8.93 0.54 -27.45
CA VAL A 932 -7.96 1.61 -27.16
C VAL A 932 -7.26 1.99 -28.45
N GLY A 933 -7.40 3.25 -28.87
CA GLY A 933 -6.91 3.76 -30.15
C GLY A 933 -5.81 4.81 -30.00
N PHE A 934 -4.84 4.76 -30.91
CA PHE A 934 -3.71 5.67 -31.01
C PHE A 934 -3.64 6.25 -32.42
N GLU A 935 -3.77 7.55 -32.55
CA GLU A 935 -3.81 8.31 -33.79
C GLU A 935 -2.50 9.08 -34.05
N ASN A 936 -2.33 9.52 -35.30
CA ASN A 936 -1.22 10.33 -35.78
C ASN A 936 0.16 9.69 -35.55
N ILE A 937 0.28 8.38 -35.81
CA ILE A 937 1.54 7.65 -35.71
C ILE A 937 2.25 7.69 -37.06
N ASP A 938 3.45 8.25 -37.11
CA ASP A 938 4.22 8.38 -38.36
C ASP A 938 5.28 7.27 -38.48
N PHE A 939 4.98 6.25 -39.28
CA PHE A 939 5.88 5.16 -39.60
C PHE A 939 6.96 5.52 -40.63
N GLY A 940 6.87 6.69 -41.24
CA GLY A 940 7.74 7.10 -42.34
C GLY A 940 7.62 6.18 -43.56
N SER A 941 8.59 6.27 -44.46
CA SER A 941 8.60 5.49 -45.71
C SER A 941 8.86 4.01 -45.48
N ASP A 942 9.74 3.64 -44.53
CA ASP A 942 10.26 2.27 -44.38
C ASP A 942 9.26 1.34 -43.70
N GLY A 943 8.54 1.85 -42.72
CA GLY A 943 7.48 1.14 -42.02
C GLY A 943 7.91 0.01 -41.10
N SER A 944 6.92 -0.62 -40.46
CA SER A 944 7.11 -1.82 -39.65
C SER A 944 5.89 -2.74 -39.65
N ASP A 945 6.12 -4.04 -39.54
CA ASP A 945 5.11 -5.09 -39.34
C ASP A 945 5.33 -5.84 -38.00
N THR A 946 6.25 -5.38 -37.15
CA THR A 946 6.60 -6.05 -35.89
C THR A 946 6.38 -5.09 -34.73
N VAL A 947 5.55 -5.49 -33.77
CA VAL A 947 5.23 -4.71 -32.57
C VAL A 947 5.52 -5.50 -31.30
N THR A 948 6.14 -4.85 -30.32
CA THR A 948 6.35 -5.39 -28.98
C THR A 948 5.43 -4.69 -27.99
N ILE A 949 4.72 -5.47 -27.19
CA ILE A 949 3.68 -5.01 -26.28
C ILE A 949 3.94 -5.56 -24.87
N PRO A 950 4.23 -4.73 -23.87
CA PRO A 950 4.29 -5.15 -22.48
C PRO A 950 2.87 -5.22 -21.87
N ILE A 951 2.49 -6.42 -21.43
CA ILE A 951 1.19 -6.71 -20.80
C ILE A 951 1.41 -7.27 -19.39
N PHE A 952 0.59 -6.83 -18.45
CA PHE A 952 0.42 -7.49 -17.15
C PHE A 952 -0.97 -8.15 -17.12
N ALA A 953 -0.98 -9.48 -17.05
CA ALA A 953 -2.18 -10.31 -16.96
C ALA A 953 -2.40 -10.78 -15.51
N LEU A 954 -3.66 -10.80 -15.07
CA LEU A 954 -4.03 -11.16 -13.70
C LEU A 954 -3.94 -12.66 -13.41
N THR A 955 -3.90 -13.49 -14.45
CA THR A 955 -3.80 -14.95 -14.36
C THR A 955 -2.86 -15.48 -15.44
N SER A 956 -2.45 -16.74 -15.33
CA SER A 956 -1.62 -17.41 -16.34
C SER A 956 -2.44 -18.01 -17.50
N GLU A 957 -3.73 -17.67 -17.60
CA GLU A 957 -4.61 -18.10 -18.69
C GLU A 957 -4.29 -17.39 -20.00
N ALA A 958 -4.93 -17.83 -21.09
CA ALA A 958 -4.77 -17.26 -22.41
C ALA A 958 -5.68 -16.02 -22.59
N TYR A 959 -5.08 -14.89 -22.97
CA TYR A 959 -5.77 -13.62 -23.20
C TYR A 959 -5.80 -13.29 -24.71
N PRO A 960 -6.88 -13.62 -25.43
CA PRO A 960 -7.04 -13.24 -26.83
C PRO A 960 -7.31 -11.74 -26.97
N PHE A 961 -6.68 -11.09 -27.95
CA PHE A 961 -6.92 -9.70 -28.29
C PHE A 961 -6.57 -9.41 -29.76
N GLN A 962 -7.11 -8.31 -30.28
CA GLN A 962 -6.93 -7.94 -31.68
C GLN A 962 -6.14 -6.63 -31.83
N ILE A 963 -5.41 -6.52 -32.94
CA ILE A 963 -4.67 -5.32 -33.35
C ILE A 963 -5.21 -4.86 -34.71
N TRP A 964 -5.62 -3.60 -34.80
CA TRP A 964 -6.24 -3.01 -35.99
C TRP A 964 -5.50 -1.78 -36.48
N GLU A 965 -5.51 -1.55 -37.80
CA GLU A 965 -5.25 -0.25 -38.40
C GLU A 965 -6.59 0.45 -38.65
N GLY A 966 -6.75 1.67 -38.14
CA GLY A 966 -8.04 2.36 -38.13
C GLY A 966 -8.99 1.82 -37.05
N ALA A 967 -10.05 2.59 -36.77
CA ALA A 967 -11.02 2.26 -35.73
C ALA A 967 -11.72 0.92 -36.04
N PRO A 968 -11.77 -0.04 -35.10
CA PRO A 968 -12.32 -1.37 -35.36
C PRO A 968 -13.76 -1.32 -35.88
N ASN A 969 -14.02 -2.05 -36.96
CA ASN A 969 -15.31 -2.15 -37.64
C ASN A 969 -15.79 -0.88 -38.36
N GLU A 970 -14.93 0.13 -38.55
CA GLU A 970 -15.23 1.27 -39.43
C GLU A 970 -14.80 1.01 -40.87
N GLU A 971 -15.45 1.70 -41.82
CA GLU A 971 -15.15 1.59 -43.24
C GLU A 971 -13.69 2.05 -43.50
N GLY A 972 -12.87 1.16 -44.07
CA GLY A 972 -11.44 1.41 -44.31
C GLY A 972 -10.50 0.87 -43.22
N SER A 973 -11.01 0.36 -42.10
CA SER A 973 -10.18 -0.31 -41.08
C SER A 973 -9.71 -1.71 -41.52
N THR A 974 -8.57 -2.16 -41.01
CA THR A 974 -7.99 -3.48 -41.31
C THR A 974 -7.57 -4.21 -40.04
N LEU A 975 -8.01 -5.46 -39.84
CA LEU A 975 -7.48 -6.33 -38.80
C LEU A 975 -6.05 -6.76 -39.15
N LEU A 976 -5.08 -6.31 -38.35
CA LEU A 976 -3.65 -6.57 -38.57
C LEU A 976 -3.22 -7.90 -37.94
N ALA A 977 -3.75 -8.22 -36.77
CA ALA A 977 -3.44 -9.44 -36.05
C ALA A 977 -4.58 -9.82 -35.09
N ASP A 978 -4.83 -11.11 -34.95
CA ASP A 978 -5.70 -11.72 -33.95
C ASP A 978 -4.83 -12.71 -33.16
N VAL A 979 -4.48 -12.33 -31.93
CA VAL A 979 -3.35 -12.91 -31.19
C VAL A 979 -3.75 -13.27 -29.76
N VAL A 980 -2.91 -14.07 -29.11
CA VAL A 980 -3.10 -14.50 -27.73
C VAL A 980 -1.85 -14.15 -26.94
N TYR A 981 -2.03 -13.46 -25.82
CA TYR A 981 -1.00 -13.31 -24.79
C TYR A 981 -1.16 -14.42 -23.75
N GLN A 982 -0.09 -15.16 -23.46
CA GLN A 982 -0.09 -16.17 -22.40
C GLN A 982 1.31 -16.32 -21.80
N LYS A 983 1.46 -15.91 -20.54
CA LYS A 983 2.67 -16.08 -19.72
C LYS A 983 2.26 -16.40 -18.30
N GLU A 984 3.21 -16.91 -17.51
CA GLU A 984 3.03 -17.00 -16.07
C GLU A 984 2.73 -15.60 -15.51
N SER A 985 1.62 -15.45 -14.78
CA SER A 985 1.28 -14.17 -14.16
C SER A 985 2.26 -13.85 -13.06
N ILE A 986 2.88 -12.67 -13.16
CA ILE A 986 3.68 -12.06 -12.10
C ILE A 986 2.93 -10.81 -11.68
N TRP A 987 2.46 -10.78 -10.43
CA TRP A 987 1.65 -9.68 -9.91
C TRP A 987 2.34 -8.34 -10.13
N ASN A 988 1.61 -7.39 -10.72
CA ASN A 988 2.04 -6.01 -10.93
C ASN A 988 3.24 -5.84 -11.89
N VAL A 989 3.61 -6.86 -12.67
CA VAL A 989 4.78 -6.82 -13.56
C VAL A 989 4.37 -6.97 -15.02
N TYR A 990 4.74 -5.98 -15.84
CA TYR A 990 4.57 -6.05 -17.29
C TYR A 990 5.61 -6.97 -17.92
N GLN A 991 5.16 -7.91 -18.75
CA GLN A 991 6.04 -8.77 -19.53
C GLN A 991 5.82 -8.52 -21.02
N GLU A 992 6.91 -8.33 -21.75
CA GLU A 992 6.90 -8.03 -23.18
C GLU A 992 6.57 -9.26 -24.02
N GLU A 993 5.76 -9.09 -25.06
CA GLU A 993 5.55 -10.08 -26.11
C GLU A 993 5.57 -9.40 -27.48
N THR A 994 6.14 -10.08 -28.48
CA THR A 994 6.33 -9.51 -29.82
C THR A 994 5.44 -10.21 -30.84
N TYR A 995 4.67 -9.41 -31.58
CA TYR A 995 3.71 -9.87 -32.57
C TYR A 995 4.07 -9.38 -33.96
N ARG A 996 3.76 -10.22 -34.95
CA ARG A 996 3.91 -9.88 -36.37
C ARG A 996 2.55 -9.62 -37.01
N LEU A 997 2.45 -8.51 -37.70
CA LEU A 997 1.24 -8.01 -38.34
C LEU A 997 1.10 -8.55 -39.77
N SER A 998 -0.14 -8.61 -40.26
CA SER A 998 -0.47 -9.10 -41.61
C SER A 998 0.04 -8.19 -42.74
N LYS A 999 0.40 -6.94 -42.43
CA LYS A 999 1.01 -5.98 -43.37
C LYS A 999 1.98 -5.04 -42.67
N THR A 1000 2.89 -4.45 -43.45
CA THR A 1000 3.79 -3.37 -43.01
C THR A 1000 3.07 -2.04 -43.03
N LEU A 1001 3.00 -1.37 -41.89
CA LEU A 1001 2.43 -0.03 -41.73
C LEU A 1001 3.45 1.02 -42.21
N ARG A 1002 3.01 1.99 -43.01
CA ARG A 1002 3.86 3.06 -43.59
C ARG A 1002 3.10 4.39 -43.55
N GLY A 1003 3.83 5.50 -43.55
CA GLY A 1003 3.26 6.85 -43.47
C GLY A 1003 2.54 7.10 -42.15
N ILE A 1004 1.61 8.05 -42.16
CA ILE A 1004 0.82 8.42 -40.99
C ILE A 1004 -0.42 7.52 -40.92
N THR A 1005 -0.61 6.80 -39.82
CA THR A 1005 -1.76 5.93 -39.60
C THR A 1005 -2.15 5.87 -38.12
N SER A 1006 -3.11 5.00 -37.77
CA SER A 1006 -3.58 4.74 -36.42
C SER A 1006 -3.56 3.26 -36.07
N ILE A 1007 -3.40 2.96 -34.78
CA ILE A 1007 -3.38 1.60 -34.23
C ILE A 1007 -4.40 1.47 -33.11
N TYR A 1008 -5.19 0.39 -33.14
CA TYR A 1008 -6.17 0.08 -32.10
C TYR A 1008 -5.96 -1.32 -31.54
N PHE A 1009 -6.13 -1.45 -30.22
CA PHE A 1009 -6.17 -2.72 -29.52
C PHE A 1009 -7.59 -3.00 -29.03
N VAL A 1010 -8.04 -4.25 -29.18
CA VAL A 1010 -9.36 -4.70 -28.71
C VAL A 1010 -9.18 -5.87 -27.75
N PHE A 1011 -9.57 -5.67 -26.49
CA PHE A 1011 -9.52 -6.66 -25.43
C PHE A 1011 -10.93 -7.04 -24.97
N HIS A 1012 -11.11 -8.27 -24.50
CA HIS A 1012 -12.38 -8.77 -23.96
C HIS A 1012 -12.29 -9.23 -22.49
N GLN A 1013 -11.12 -9.04 -21.89
CA GLN A 1013 -10.79 -9.46 -20.52
C GLN A 1013 -9.91 -8.38 -19.88
N LYS A 1014 -9.84 -8.39 -18.54
CA LYS A 1014 -9.00 -7.47 -17.79
C LYS A 1014 -7.51 -7.78 -17.98
N VAL A 1015 -6.81 -6.82 -18.58
CA VAL A 1015 -5.36 -6.78 -18.71
C VAL A 1015 -4.88 -5.36 -18.41
N HIS A 1016 -3.61 -5.25 -18.05
CA HIS A 1016 -2.93 -3.97 -17.96
C HIS A 1016 -2.00 -3.84 -19.17
N LEU A 1017 -2.17 -2.75 -19.93
CA LEU A 1017 -1.37 -2.43 -21.11
C LEU A 1017 -0.43 -1.28 -20.76
N LYS A 1018 0.89 -1.51 -20.85
CA LYS A 1018 1.88 -0.44 -20.60
C LYS A 1018 1.98 0.53 -21.77
N GLY A 1019 1.90 0.00 -22.99
CA GLY A 1019 2.16 0.71 -24.24
C GLY A 1019 2.65 -0.25 -25.31
N PHE A 1020 3.33 0.27 -26.31
CA PHE A 1020 3.91 -0.53 -27.40
C PHE A 1020 5.08 0.19 -28.08
N ILE A 1021 5.89 -0.58 -28.79
CA ILE A 1021 6.96 -0.08 -29.64
C ILE A 1021 7.06 -0.94 -30.90
N PHE A 1022 7.31 -0.32 -32.05
CA PHE A 1022 7.56 -1.02 -33.31
C PHE A 1022 9.05 -1.17 -33.57
N GLU A 1023 9.42 -2.29 -34.17
CA GLU A 1023 10.79 -2.51 -34.61
C GLU A 1023 11.10 -1.60 -35.81
N ARG A 1024 12.17 -0.78 -35.69
CA ARG A 1024 12.63 0.05 -36.82
C ARG A 1024 13.35 -0.84 -37.83
N LYS A 1025 12.72 -1.08 -38.97
CA LYS A 1025 13.37 -1.76 -40.08
C LYS A 1025 14.33 -0.81 -40.78
N ASN A 1026 15.60 -1.18 -40.86
CA ASN A 1026 16.56 -0.45 -41.66
C ASN A 1026 16.55 -1.01 -43.09
N ARG A 1027 15.89 -0.29 -44.00
CA ARG A 1027 15.76 -0.64 -45.41
C ARG A 1027 17.10 -0.99 -46.08
N ALA A 1028 18.21 -0.38 -45.64
CA ALA A 1028 19.54 -0.61 -46.21
C ALA A 1028 20.03 -2.07 -46.09
N PHE A 1029 19.65 -2.76 -45.01
CA PHE A 1029 20.09 -4.13 -44.73
C PHE A 1029 19.01 -5.18 -45.03
N GLU A 1030 17.84 -4.74 -45.49
CA GLU A 1030 16.74 -5.62 -45.88
C GLU A 1030 16.89 -6.16 -47.31
N LYS A 1031 16.11 -7.20 -47.62
CA LYS A 1031 15.97 -7.71 -48.98
C LYS A 1031 15.09 -6.75 -49.79
N ASN A 1032 15.71 -5.95 -50.65
CA ASN A 1032 15.04 -4.91 -51.44
C ASN A 1032 14.66 -5.44 -52.83
N MET A 1033 13.36 -5.54 -53.11
CA MET A 1033 12.86 -5.91 -54.43
C MET A 1033 13.14 -4.79 -55.44
N ALA A 1034 13.52 -5.15 -56.67
CA ALA A 1034 13.87 -4.18 -57.70
C ALA A 1034 12.69 -3.26 -58.03
N ALA A 1035 11.47 -3.79 -58.06
CA ALA A 1035 10.25 -3.00 -58.32
C ALA A 1035 9.92 -1.99 -57.21
N ASN A 1036 10.52 -2.12 -56.02
CA ASN A 1036 10.32 -1.21 -54.89
C ASN A 1036 11.33 -0.04 -54.89
N CYS A 1037 11.95 0.27 -56.03
CA CYS A 1037 12.78 1.47 -56.18
C CYS A 1037 11.93 2.73 -56.01
N ASP A 1038 12.51 3.77 -55.40
CA ASP A 1038 11.83 5.04 -55.21
C ASP A 1038 11.65 5.79 -56.54
N ASN A 1039 12.58 5.61 -57.47
CA ASN A 1039 12.43 6.05 -58.86
C ASN A 1039 13.04 5.05 -59.83
N ILE A 1040 12.47 4.96 -61.03
CA ILE A 1040 13.06 4.25 -62.17
C ILE A 1040 13.02 5.16 -63.41
N TYR A 1041 14.14 5.26 -64.11
CA TYR A 1041 14.27 6.06 -65.34
C TYR A 1041 14.92 5.21 -66.43
N GLY A 1042 14.53 5.36 -67.69
CA GLY A 1042 15.19 4.69 -68.82
C GLY A 1042 14.25 4.36 -69.97
N ASP A 1043 14.84 3.89 -71.07
CA ASP A 1043 14.15 3.76 -72.36
C ASP A 1043 13.61 2.34 -72.63
N ALA A 1044 14.04 1.34 -71.85
CA ALA A 1044 13.65 -0.07 -72.03
C ALA A 1044 13.66 -0.85 -70.71
N TYR A 1045 12.49 -1.04 -70.10
CA TYR A 1045 12.23 -1.94 -68.97
C TYR A 1045 10.73 -2.27 -68.86
N GLU A 1046 10.38 -3.35 -68.17
CA GLU A 1046 9.01 -3.74 -67.83
C GLU A 1046 8.95 -4.20 -66.37
N ILE A 1047 8.04 -3.63 -65.57
CA ILE A 1047 7.83 -4.06 -64.18
C ILE A 1047 6.87 -5.26 -64.19
N LYS A 1048 7.33 -6.43 -63.73
CA LYS A 1048 6.52 -7.65 -63.63
C LYS A 1048 6.51 -8.17 -62.19
N GLY A 1049 5.39 -7.94 -61.50
CA GLY A 1049 5.27 -8.28 -60.09
C GLY A 1049 6.29 -7.51 -59.25
N LEU A 1050 7.16 -8.23 -58.54
CA LEU A 1050 8.24 -7.64 -57.71
C LEU A 1050 9.57 -7.45 -58.46
N ASN A 1051 9.64 -7.88 -59.74
CA ASN A 1051 10.84 -7.82 -60.56
C ASN A 1051 10.76 -6.68 -61.57
N VAL A 1052 11.92 -6.21 -62.03
CA VAL A 1052 12.06 -5.32 -63.18
C VAL A 1052 12.78 -6.11 -64.27
N GLU A 1053 12.05 -6.48 -65.32
CA GLU A 1053 12.54 -7.29 -66.44
C GLU A 1053 12.84 -6.41 -67.67
N GLY A 1054 13.61 -6.95 -68.61
CA GLY A 1054 13.93 -6.31 -69.88
C GLY A 1054 14.77 -5.04 -69.73
N ILE A 1055 15.56 -4.92 -68.65
CA ILE A 1055 16.40 -3.74 -68.38
C ILE A 1055 17.47 -3.63 -69.46
N GLY A 1056 17.24 -2.68 -70.38
CA GLY A 1056 18.05 -2.41 -71.54
C GLY A 1056 18.92 -1.17 -71.38
N ASN A 1057 18.97 -0.33 -72.42
CA ASN A 1057 19.86 0.82 -72.46
C ASN A 1057 19.40 1.96 -71.52
N ASN A 1058 20.33 2.49 -70.75
CA ASN A 1058 20.18 3.69 -69.90
C ASN A 1058 19.08 3.59 -68.83
N VAL A 1059 18.91 2.42 -68.22
CA VAL A 1059 17.96 2.26 -67.11
C VAL A 1059 18.64 2.52 -65.78
N SER A 1060 17.99 3.26 -64.89
CA SER A 1060 18.44 3.54 -63.54
C SER A 1060 17.34 3.24 -62.54
N LEU A 1061 17.68 2.52 -61.47
CA LEU A 1061 16.78 2.24 -60.34
C LEU A 1061 17.36 2.90 -59.10
N GLU A 1062 16.68 3.92 -58.59
CA GLU A 1062 17.11 4.71 -57.43
C GLU A 1062 16.39 4.26 -56.15
N PHE A 1063 17.17 3.99 -55.11
CA PHE A 1063 16.75 3.68 -53.75
C PHE A 1063 17.29 4.77 -52.82
N LYS A 1064 16.41 5.62 -52.32
CA LYS A 1064 16.77 6.78 -51.50
C LYS A 1064 16.94 6.40 -50.03
N ASP A 1065 17.70 7.23 -49.33
CA ASP A 1065 17.77 7.25 -47.87
C ASP A 1065 18.24 5.95 -47.19
N MET A 1066 19.03 5.12 -47.88
CA MET A 1066 19.62 3.90 -47.34
C MET A 1066 20.67 4.23 -46.28
N ASP A 1067 20.40 3.92 -45.02
CA ASP A 1067 21.29 4.21 -43.88
C ASP A 1067 22.18 3.01 -43.54
N PHE A 1068 23.46 3.07 -43.91
CA PHE A 1068 24.43 2.01 -43.61
C PHE A 1068 25.12 2.16 -42.24
N GLY A 1069 24.79 3.19 -41.46
CA GLY A 1069 25.40 3.48 -40.15
C GLY A 1069 26.92 3.63 -40.18
N ASP A 1070 27.55 3.65 -39.00
CA ASP A 1070 29.01 3.84 -38.86
C ASP A 1070 29.81 2.57 -39.19
N LYS A 1071 29.19 1.40 -39.03
CA LYS A 1071 29.79 0.11 -39.40
C LYS A 1071 29.90 -0.02 -40.93
N GLY A 1072 28.93 0.53 -41.66
CA GLY A 1072 28.90 0.49 -43.12
C GLY A 1072 28.63 -0.90 -43.69
N ILE A 1073 28.60 -0.98 -45.01
CA ILE A 1073 28.48 -2.21 -45.81
C ILE A 1073 29.75 -2.41 -46.63
N SER A 1074 30.03 -3.67 -46.95
CA SER A 1074 31.16 -4.04 -47.81
C SER A 1074 30.77 -5.06 -48.87
N LYS A 1075 29.49 -5.43 -48.93
CA LYS A 1075 29.03 -6.45 -49.85
C LYS A 1075 27.60 -6.17 -50.29
N VAL A 1076 27.29 -6.58 -51.52
CA VAL A 1076 25.92 -6.59 -52.05
C VAL A 1076 25.63 -7.93 -52.68
N THR A 1077 24.49 -8.51 -52.33
CA THR A 1077 23.92 -9.67 -53.01
C THR A 1077 22.85 -9.17 -53.96
N ILE A 1078 22.96 -9.52 -55.24
CA ILE A 1078 22.01 -9.18 -56.30
C ILE A 1078 21.44 -10.47 -56.86
N SER A 1079 20.11 -10.54 -56.98
CA SER A 1079 19.41 -11.62 -57.66
C SER A 1079 18.83 -11.12 -58.98
N GLY A 1080 19.21 -11.80 -60.05
CA GLY A 1080 18.75 -11.48 -61.39
C GLY A 1080 19.07 -12.56 -62.40
N ARG A 1081 18.65 -12.37 -63.64
CA ARG A 1081 19.06 -13.19 -64.78
C ARG A 1081 19.46 -12.32 -65.95
N SER A 1082 20.25 -12.89 -66.87
CA SER A 1082 20.70 -12.15 -68.03
C SER A 1082 21.16 -13.06 -69.17
N SER A 1083 20.81 -12.70 -70.40
CA SER A 1083 21.28 -13.37 -71.61
C SER A 1083 22.75 -13.07 -71.98
N ILE A 1084 23.37 -12.06 -71.35
CA ILE A 1084 24.74 -11.61 -71.61
C ILE A 1084 25.48 -11.33 -70.28
N ASP A 1085 26.78 -11.07 -70.32
CA ASP A 1085 27.47 -10.52 -69.15
C ASP A 1085 27.07 -9.05 -69.00
N ASN A 1086 26.62 -8.64 -67.81
CA ASN A 1086 26.22 -7.25 -67.52
C ASN A 1086 27.13 -6.62 -66.47
N THR A 1087 27.67 -5.46 -66.81
CA THR A 1087 28.27 -4.54 -65.83
C THR A 1087 27.17 -3.69 -65.21
N ILE A 1088 26.98 -3.81 -63.89
CA ILE A 1088 26.00 -3.01 -63.13
C ILE A 1088 26.77 -1.94 -62.37
N HIS A 1089 26.42 -0.67 -62.61
CA HIS A 1089 27.01 0.47 -61.90
C HIS A 1089 26.17 0.77 -60.66
N ILE A 1090 26.74 0.60 -59.47
CA ILE A 1090 26.08 0.90 -58.19
C ILE A 1090 26.64 2.23 -57.69
N ARG A 1091 25.81 3.27 -57.77
CA ARG A 1091 26.17 4.61 -57.34
C ARG A 1091 25.63 4.88 -55.95
N PHE A 1092 26.50 5.30 -55.04
CA PHE A 1092 26.15 5.76 -53.70
C PHE A 1092 26.34 7.26 -53.61
N ARG A 1093 25.31 8.00 -53.21
CA ARG A 1093 25.35 9.45 -53.07
C ARG A 1093 24.87 9.88 -51.70
N SER A 1094 25.73 10.59 -50.98
CA SER A 1094 25.38 11.31 -49.75
C SER A 1094 25.39 12.82 -50.01
N ASP A 1095 25.00 13.61 -49.00
CA ASP A 1095 25.10 15.07 -49.05
C ASP A 1095 26.54 15.59 -49.18
N LYS A 1096 27.55 14.75 -48.90
CA LYS A 1096 28.97 15.13 -48.85
C LYS A 1096 29.84 14.46 -49.90
N SER A 1097 29.42 13.33 -50.47
CA SER A 1097 30.24 12.54 -51.39
C SER A 1097 29.39 11.68 -52.33
N GLU A 1098 29.92 11.41 -53.51
CA GLU A 1098 29.36 10.47 -54.49
C GLU A 1098 30.45 9.44 -54.83
N SER A 1099 30.08 8.16 -54.84
CA SER A 1099 30.96 7.06 -55.23
C SER A 1099 30.21 6.13 -56.18
N ASN A 1100 30.93 5.52 -57.13
CA ASN A 1100 30.35 4.60 -58.10
C ASN A 1100 31.18 3.32 -58.12
N GLN A 1101 30.53 2.19 -57.88
CA GLN A 1101 31.18 0.89 -57.83
C GLN A 1101 30.61 -0.02 -58.92
N LEU A 1102 31.46 -0.89 -59.47
CA LEU A 1102 31.09 -1.74 -60.60
C LEU A 1102 31.02 -3.18 -60.16
N VAL A 1103 29.94 -3.86 -60.52
CA VAL A 1103 29.80 -5.31 -60.31
C VAL A 1103 29.50 -6.01 -61.63
N GLU A 1104 30.16 -7.14 -61.86
CA GLU A 1104 30.07 -7.91 -63.11
C GLU A 1104 29.16 -9.12 -62.94
N PHE A 1105 27.92 -9.02 -63.39
CA PHE A 1105 26.95 -10.10 -63.34
C PHE A 1105 27.06 -10.98 -64.60
N LYS A 1106 27.65 -12.17 -64.48
CA LYS A 1106 27.79 -13.09 -65.63
C LYS A 1106 26.43 -13.64 -66.09
N LYS A 1107 26.34 -13.93 -67.38
CA LYS A 1107 25.14 -14.50 -68.01
C LYS A 1107 24.55 -15.67 -67.20
N SER A 1108 23.23 -15.69 -67.08
CA SER A 1108 22.46 -16.71 -66.40
C SER A 1108 21.07 -16.81 -67.02
N ALA A 1109 20.65 -18.02 -67.41
CA ALA A 1109 19.32 -18.25 -67.98
C ALA A 1109 18.20 -18.23 -66.91
N GLU A 1110 18.56 -18.57 -65.67
CA GLU A 1110 17.65 -18.57 -64.51
C GLU A 1110 18.01 -17.42 -63.56
N TYR A 1111 17.04 -17.00 -62.73
CA TYR A 1111 17.29 -16.05 -61.65
C TYR A 1111 18.26 -16.66 -60.65
N THR A 1112 19.44 -16.07 -60.53
CA THR A 1112 20.49 -16.53 -59.62
C THR A 1112 20.90 -15.41 -58.68
N GLU A 1113 21.22 -15.77 -57.45
CA GLU A 1113 21.81 -14.87 -56.46
C GLU A 1113 23.33 -14.83 -56.67
N ARG A 1114 23.90 -13.62 -56.68
CA ARG A 1114 25.35 -13.42 -56.72
C ARG A 1114 25.74 -12.36 -55.73
N ALA A 1115 26.78 -12.66 -54.96
CA ALA A 1115 27.34 -11.76 -53.98
C ALA A 1115 28.59 -11.07 -54.54
N PHE A 1116 28.71 -9.77 -54.33
CA PHE A 1116 29.76 -8.93 -54.84
C PHE A 1116 30.37 -8.12 -53.69
N GLU A 1117 31.69 -8.12 -53.60
CA GLU A 1117 32.43 -7.26 -52.69
C GLU A 1117 32.37 -5.81 -53.18
N LEU A 1118 32.22 -4.89 -52.23
CA LEU A 1118 32.16 -3.45 -52.42
C LEU A 1118 33.22 -2.78 -51.53
N GLU A 1119 33.76 -1.66 -52.00
CA GLU A 1119 34.46 -0.74 -51.11
C GLU A 1119 33.51 -0.25 -50.01
N ARG A 1120 34.01 -0.11 -48.79
CA ARG A 1120 33.19 0.15 -47.61
C ARG A 1120 32.41 1.46 -47.74
N ILE A 1121 31.08 1.39 -47.65
CA ILE A 1121 30.17 2.55 -47.66
C ILE A 1121 29.51 2.71 -46.30
N THR A 1122 29.52 3.93 -45.75
CA THR A 1122 28.93 4.25 -44.43
C THR A 1122 27.91 5.38 -44.54
N GLY A 1123 27.10 5.54 -43.48
CA GLY A 1123 26.11 6.60 -43.35
C GLY A 1123 24.95 6.52 -44.35
N LYS A 1124 24.17 7.59 -44.43
CA LYS A 1124 22.98 7.70 -45.28
C LYS A 1124 23.35 7.96 -46.74
N GLN A 1125 22.84 7.13 -47.66
CA GLN A 1125 23.14 7.16 -49.08
C GLN A 1125 21.86 6.99 -49.93
N ASN A 1126 21.80 7.69 -51.06
CA ASN A 1126 20.94 7.30 -52.17
C ASN A 1126 21.73 6.32 -53.05
N VAL A 1127 21.17 5.13 -53.25
CA VAL A 1127 21.77 4.04 -54.02
C VAL A 1127 21.09 3.96 -55.38
N THR A 1128 21.84 4.08 -56.48
CA THR A 1128 21.30 3.94 -57.83
C THR A 1128 21.97 2.80 -58.57
N PHE A 1129 21.19 1.81 -59.01
CA PHE A 1129 21.64 0.77 -59.93
C PHE A 1129 21.47 1.28 -61.36
N LEU A 1130 22.58 1.42 -62.08
CA LEU A 1130 22.65 2.01 -63.42
C LEU A 1130 23.07 0.94 -64.43
N PHE A 1131 22.26 0.81 -65.47
CA PHE A 1131 22.44 -0.11 -66.59
C PHE A 1131 22.68 0.72 -67.86
N LEU A 1132 23.92 0.69 -68.35
CA LEU A 1132 24.37 1.51 -69.48
C LEU A 1132 24.00 0.87 -70.84
N PRO A 1133 24.22 1.57 -71.97
CA PRO A 1133 23.91 1.01 -73.28
C PRO A 1133 24.65 -0.30 -73.54
N GLY A 1134 23.91 -1.33 -73.98
CA GLY A 1134 24.39 -2.69 -74.17
C GLY A 1134 23.92 -3.67 -73.08
N SER A 1135 23.26 -3.20 -72.02
CA SER A 1135 22.69 -4.06 -70.97
C SER A 1135 21.46 -4.85 -71.43
N ASN A 1136 21.27 -6.02 -70.84
CA ASN A 1136 20.06 -6.83 -70.93
C ASN A 1136 19.95 -7.66 -69.64
N PHE A 1137 19.23 -7.15 -68.65
CA PHE A 1137 19.18 -7.71 -67.31
C PHE A 1137 17.74 -7.79 -66.79
N ASP A 1138 17.43 -8.84 -66.06
CA ASP A 1138 16.18 -8.95 -65.31
C ASP A 1138 16.53 -8.92 -63.83
N PHE A 1139 16.14 -7.85 -63.14
CA PHE A 1139 16.47 -7.59 -61.75
C PHE A 1139 15.33 -8.01 -60.83
N ALA A 1140 15.59 -8.96 -59.92
CA ALA A 1140 14.62 -9.38 -58.92
C ALA A 1140 14.76 -8.58 -57.62
N TRP A 1141 15.92 -8.66 -56.96
CA TRP A 1141 16.13 -8.01 -55.67
C TRP A 1141 17.62 -7.87 -55.34
N PHE A 1142 17.96 -7.01 -54.38
CA PHE A 1142 19.30 -6.92 -53.79
C PHE A 1142 19.26 -6.82 -52.26
N LYS A 1143 20.40 -7.08 -51.62
CA LYS A 1143 20.60 -6.92 -50.17
C LYS A 1143 22.04 -6.52 -49.89
N PHE A 1144 22.26 -5.53 -49.01
CA PHE A 1144 23.60 -5.16 -48.56
C PHE A 1144 23.98 -5.90 -47.27
N GLU A 1145 25.28 -6.16 -47.12
CA GLU A 1145 25.90 -6.87 -45.98
C GLU A 1145 27.16 -6.14 -45.46
#